data_AF-A0A2N5KA01-F1
#
_entry.id   AF-A0A2N5KA01-F1
#
_cell.length_a   1.000
_cell.length_b   1.000
_cell.length_c   1.000
_cell.angle_alpha   90.00
_cell.angle_beta   90.00
_cell.angle_gamma   90.00
#
_symmetry.space_group_name_H-M   'P 1'
#
loop_
_entity.id
_entity.type
_entity.pdbx_description
1 polymer ?
#
loop_
_entity_poly.entity_id
_entity_poly.type
_entity_poly.pdbx_seq_one_letter_code
_entity_poly.pdbx_strand_id
1 'polypeptide(L)'
;MHKRLGCLLLLIGLVGGGTASIQARPQFRTAATRFDLATEETLLANGYAANVITAPDGRRVLRASQRNYTTTTWARDLDYAISGYSYALADMGVFRDNIQFFLNATGADGVVPEYVDVVQNSGENRQAWDAMPNLISATYSYAAKTGDRSFVGQNIEKLEQVALWIERLDSNGDGLPDRDIFPYGYYDTVENSVMHTYALAKFYGAYRSMAQLERWIGRDGSRYDGLAGKLRRGFHLGERSGGYWRSGQAWPIAWRKADGRVFPFLETFGVLQATKEGLISPQDGWRYRELHAALHASRDRQIDPLTPTKLTLGGYPLTIRRDVVPPTHNWMLDAAAPWIVSLDVPERARAGYPEDAALFLNAYRAMAQRTQPAVLEFAASQGSKYGAGESGDRGRTWDSAAWFEAVYGGHYGVRMTLDALEIAPQPVATLPDDGITNLLYQGANVQLALDAGARTYRVTSDQPVNLVLRPIADGAVVALNGVEQGRVARLTLAAGQTVHVQSLGVTRYRSDTAFASVWQRADGPVQAGAARRSWLWGPAPFRTTIERYAQSPGSERLVEYYDKSRMELTQPGADRAQRWFVTNGLLVKELVSGRMQIGDAEWEQRAPASAAIAGDPDGANPAPGYGAFANVVSLNNDQRAERRIGADVTATIDASGTTGNNLGLVRPETKIAAYDENLGHNLPSVFWRYMTALPDDWVFAFGYPISEPMWTTARVGGTDKPVLVQLFERRILTYTPGNPRGFEVEMGNVGQHYHRWRYGYAPWEGAN
;
A
#
# COMPACT_ATOMS: atom_id res chain seq x y z
N MET A 1 -56.56 23.38 34.38
CA MET A 1 -57.95 23.88 34.18
C MET A 1 -57.88 25.39 34.40
N HIS A 2 -58.23 26.36 33.55
CA HIS A 2 -58.93 26.55 32.27
C HIS A 2 -58.16 27.67 31.50
N LYS A 3 -57.83 27.64 30.20
CA LYS A 3 -58.58 27.71 28.92
C LYS A 3 -59.38 29.00 28.63
N ARG A 4 -58.98 29.64 27.50
CA ARG A 4 -59.69 30.56 26.56
C ARG A 4 -59.70 32.05 26.96
N LEU A 5 -59.65 33.07 26.10
CA LEU A 5 -59.94 33.32 24.67
C LEU A 5 -58.80 34.19 24.06
N GLY A 6 -58.50 34.28 22.76
CA GLY A 6 -59.31 34.16 21.55
C GLY A 6 -59.75 35.53 21.02
N CYS A 7 -58.95 36.20 20.18
CA CYS A 7 -59.40 37.26 19.28
C CYS A 7 -58.66 37.16 17.94
N LEU A 8 -59.45 37.18 16.86
CA LEU A 8 -59.10 37.10 15.45
C LEU A 8 -59.72 38.34 14.76
N LEU A 9 -59.28 38.64 13.53
CA LEU A 9 -59.72 39.65 12.53
C LEU A 9 -58.85 40.93 12.50
N LEU A 10 -58.38 41.44 11.36
CA LEU A 10 -58.43 41.02 9.94
C LEU A 10 -57.35 41.83 9.16
N LEU A 11 -56.90 41.28 8.03
CA LEU A 11 -55.97 41.83 7.04
C LEU A 11 -56.40 43.19 6.41
N ILE A 12 -55.40 44.03 6.11
CA ILE A 12 -55.30 44.84 4.87
C ILE A 12 -53.86 44.75 4.36
N GLY A 13 -53.67 44.47 3.06
CA GLY A 13 -52.37 44.23 2.42
C GLY A 13 -51.89 45.33 1.47
N LEU A 14 -50.63 45.13 1.04
CA LEU A 14 -49.86 45.72 -0.08
C LEU A 14 -49.45 47.19 0.11
N VAL A 15 -48.18 47.63 0.00
CA VAL A 15 -47.14 47.48 -1.04
C VAL A 15 -45.77 47.70 -0.34
N GLY A 16 -44.73 46.87 -0.45
CA GLY A 16 -43.90 46.64 -1.65
C GLY A 16 -42.66 47.56 -1.65
N GLY A 17 -41.58 47.13 -1.01
CA GLY A 17 -40.29 47.83 -0.96
C GLY A 17 -39.20 46.91 -0.41
N GLY A 18 -38.73 45.99 -1.25
CA GLY A 18 -37.81 44.92 -0.86
C GLY A 18 -36.43 45.45 -0.49
N THR A 19 -36.09 45.36 0.80
CA THR A 19 -34.69 45.25 1.22
C THR A 19 -34.28 43.80 0.98
N ALA A 20 -33.27 43.60 0.15
CA ALA A 20 -32.62 42.31 0.00
C ALA A 20 -32.09 41.88 1.39
N SER A 21 -32.78 40.94 2.02
CA SER A 21 -32.27 40.27 3.21
C SER A 21 -31.02 39.49 2.78
N ILE A 22 -29.86 39.98 3.18
CA ILE A 22 -28.65 39.17 3.25
C ILE A 22 -28.99 38.02 4.21
N GLN A 23 -29.33 36.86 3.65
CA GLN A 23 -29.38 35.62 4.42
C GLN A 23 -27.97 35.42 4.96
N ALA A 24 -27.79 35.68 6.26
CA ALA A 24 -26.61 35.25 6.98
C ALA A 24 -26.47 33.74 6.74
N ARG A 25 -25.42 33.34 6.00
CA ARG A 25 -25.04 31.93 5.90
C ARG A 25 -24.88 31.40 7.33
N PRO A 26 -25.33 30.17 7.64
CA PRO A 26 -25.07 29.58 8.94
C PRO A 26 -23.56 29.67 9.22
N GLN A 27 -23.19 30.29 10.34
CA GLN A 27 -21.79 30.35 10.77
C GLN A 27 -21.43 28.95 11.27
N PHE A 28 -21.08 28.06 10.34
CA PHE A 28 -20.73 26.68 10.66
C PHE A 28 -19.50 26.67 11.58
N ARG A 29 -19.61 25.94 12.68
CA ARG A 29 -18.48 25.68 13.58
C ARG A 29 -17.45 24.82 12.86
N THR A 30 -16.19 24.91 13.26
CA THR A 30 -15.12 24.01 12.79
C THR A 30 -15.51 22.55 13.04
N ALA A 31 -15.03 21.65 12.19
CA ALA A 31 -15.20 20.23 12.41
C ALA A 31 -14.51 19.82 13.72
N ALA A 32 -15.07 18.82 14.38
CA ALA A 32 -14.55 18.29 15.63
C ALA A 32 -14.68 16.77 15.66
N THR A 33 -13.63 16.10 16.10
CA THR A 33 -13.65 14.65 16.32
C THR A 33 -13.88 14.31 17.79
N ARG A 34 -14.25 13.06 18.06
CA ARG A 34 -14.19 12.50 19.42
C ARG A 34 -12.81 11.97 19.80
N PHE A 35 -11.84 12.04 18.89
CA PHE A 35 -10.53 11.44 19.08
C PHE A 35 -9.69 12.14 20.15
N ASP A 36 -9.58 13.47 20.08
CA ASP A 36 -8.87 14.29 21.07
C ASP A 36 -9.21 15.78 20.91
N LEU A 37 -10.41 16.17 21.34
CA LEU A 37 -10.90 17.54 21.14
C LEU A 37 -9.99 18.60 21.77
N ALA A 38 -9.45 18.34 22.96
CA ALA A 38 -8.58 19.28 23.65
C ALA A 38 -7.28 19.56 22.88
N THR A 39 -6.69 18.50 22.30
CA THR A 39 -5.51 18.65 21.44
C THR A 39 -5.86 19.39 20.15
N GLU A 40 -6.98 19.09 19.50
CA GLU A 40 -7.44 19.79 18.29
C GLU A 40 -7.64 21.30 18.54
N GLU A 41 -8.33 21.67 19.61
CA GLU A 41 -8.56 23.07 19.98
C GLU A 41 -7.24 23.83 20.19
N THR A 42 -6.29 23.20 20.91
CA THR A 42 -4.99 23.80 21.19
C THR A 42 -4.16 23.97 19.91
N LEU A 43 -4.19 23.00 19.00
CA LEU A 43 -3.47 23.04 17.72
C LEU A 43 -4.10 24.01 16.70
N LEU A 44 -5.42 24.21 16.73
CA LEU A 44 -6.08 25.25 15.93
C LEU A 44 -5.74 26.64 16.45
N ALA A 45 -5.79 26.86 17.77
CA ALA A 45 -5.47 28.16 18.36
C ALA A 45 -4.02 28.56 18.10
N ASN A 46 -3.07 27.66 18.40
CA ASN A 46 -1.65 27.98 18.33
C ASN A 46 -1.03 27.70 16.95
N GLY A 47 -1.49 26.69 16.21
CA GLY A 47 -0.91 26.33 14.91
C GLY A 47 -1.51 27.08 13.72
N TYR A 48 -2.83 27.36 13.78
CA TYR A 48 -3.55 28.06 12.70
C TYR A 48 -3.80 29.52 13.04
N ALA A 49 -4.64 29.81 14.05
CA ALA A 49 -5.11 31.18 14.32
C ALA A 49 -3.95 32.14 14.65
N ALA A 50 -2.99 31.70 15.46
CA ALA A 50 -1.79 32.49 15.78
C ALA A 50 -0.80 32.67 14.60
N ASN A 51 -0.99 31.97 13.49
CA ASN A 51 -0.16 32.09 12.28
C ASN A 51 -0.85 32.84 11.13
N VAL A 52 -2.12 33.25 11.30
CA VAL A 52 -2.78 34.11 10.31
C VAL A 52 -2.21 35.52 10.42
N ILE A 53 -1.71 36.03 9.29
CA ILE A 53 -1.26 37.42 9.14
C ILE A 53 -2.06 38.09 8.01
N THR A 54 -2.17 39.41 8.08
CA THR A 54 -2.90 40.22 7.09
C THR A 54 -1.93 41.08 6.30
N ALA A 55 -1.99 40.97 4.98
CA ALA A 55 -1.22 41.80 4.07
C ALA A 55 -1.78 43.23 4.01
N PRO A 56 -1.01 44.23 3.53
CA PRO A 56 -1.47 45.62 3.42
C PRO A 56 -2.72 45.80 2.55
N ASP A 57 -2.97 44.89 1.60
CA ASP A 57 -4.16 44.89 0.73
C ASP A 57 -5.39 44.21 1.36
N GLY A 58 -5.30 43.78 2.62
CA GLY A 58 -6.38 43.16 3.39
C GLY A 58 -6.52 41.65 3.20
N ARG A 59 -5.81 41.03 2.27
CA ARG A 59 -5.77 39.57 2.14
C ARG A 59 -5.08 38.92 3.33
N ARG A 60 -5.50 37.71 3.68
CA ARG A 60 -4.94 36.97 4.83
C ARG A 60 -4.17 35.75 4.36
N VAL A 61 -3.02 35.47 4.97
CA VAL A 61 -2.19 34.30 4.67
C VAL A 61 -1.72 33.60 5.95
N LEU A 62 -1.17 32.39 5.81
CA LEU A 62 -0.46 31.74 6.89
C LEU A 62 1.03 32.04 6.79
N ARG A 63 1.61 32.58 7.87
CA ARG A 63 3.05 32.64 8.02
C ARG A 63 3.63 31.26 8.29
N ALA A 64 4.90 31.05 7.94
CA ALA A 64 5.55 29.76 8.15
C ALA A 64 5.67 29.39 9.65
N SER A 65 6.19 30.29 10.47
CA SER A 65 6.35 30.06 11.91
C SER A 65 6.10 31.33 12.72
N GLN A 66 5.74 31.15 13.99
CA GLN A 66 5.51 32.26 14.90
C GLN A 66 6.79 33.04 15.26
N ARG A 67 7.96 32.40 15.17
CA ARG A 67 9.20 32.94 15.71
C ARG A 67 10.05 33.67 14.68
N ASN A 68 10.28 33.07 13.52
CA ASN A 68 11.28 33.54 12.57
C ASN A 68 10.68 34.21 11.32
N TYR A 69 9.40 33.98 11.03
CA TYR A 69 8.78 34.36 9.76
C TYR A 69 7.57 35.28 9.99
N THR A 70 7.80 36.50 10.46
CA THR A 70 6.70 37.38 10.89
C THR A 70 5.85 37.93 9.74
N THR A 71 6.42 38.05 8.54
CA THR A 71 5.78 38.64 7.35
C THR A 71 5.77 37.72 6.14
N THR A 72 6.35 36.52 6.23
CA THR A 72 6.54 35.63 5.09
C THR A 72 5.65 34.39 5.14
N THR A 73 5.11 34.02 3.98
CA THR A 73 4.41 32.76 3.72
C THR A 73 5.21 31.91 2.74
N TRP A 74 5.11 30.59 2.84
CA TRP A 74 5.98 29.64 2.14
C TRP A 74 5.16 28.59 1.40
N ALA A 75 5.54 28.28 0.16
CA ALA A 75 4.71 27.48 -0.76
C ALA A 75 4.53 26.03 -0.29
N ARG A 76 5.60 25.39 0.20
CA ARG A 76 5.54 24.04 0.79
C ARG A 76 4.73 24.02 2.08
N ASP A 77 4.97 24.99 2.95
CA ASP A 77 4.30 25.06 4.26
C ASP A 77 2.80 25.26 4.08
N LEU A 78 2.38 26.04 3.08
CA LEU A 78 0.99 26.19 2.65
C LEU A 78 0.35 24.86 2.27
N ASP A 79 1.01 24.02 1.46
CA ASP A 79 0.48 22.71 1.05
C ASP A 79 0.32 21.75 2.24
N TYR A 80 1.32 21.71 3.13
CA TYR A 80 1.23 20.83 4.30
C TYR A 80 0.16 21.34 5.28
N ALA A 81 0.05 22.66 5.45
CA ALA A 81 -0.97 23.27 6.29
C ALA A 81 -2.38 23.00 5.76
N ILE A 82 -2.62 23.21 4.46
CA ILE A 82 -3.96 23.00 3.88
C ILE A 82 -4.34 21.52 3.89
N SER A 83 -3.38 20.60 3.69
CA SER A 83 -3.63 19.15 3.71
C SER A 83 -4.17 18.66 5.06
N GLY A 84 -3.80 19.31 6.17
CA GLY A 84 -4.34 19.05 7.50
C GLY A 84 -5.55 19.92 7.85
N TYR A 85 -5.41 21.23 7.79
CA TYR A 85 -6.45 22.14 8.27
C TYR A 85 -7.73 22.13 7.42
N SER A 86 -7.69 21.66 6.17
CA SER A 86 -8.91 21.51 5.37
C SER A 86 -9.92 20.55 6.02
N TYR A 87 -9.50 19.61 6.85
CA TYR A 87 -10.43 18.74 7.57
C TYR A 87 -11.21 19.51 8.65
N ALA A 88 -10.54 20.37 9.40
CA ALA A 88 -11.12 21.08 10.54
C ALA A 88 -11.86 22.38 10.17
N LEU A 89 -11.37 23.11 9.17
CA LEU A 89 -11.86 24.47 8.91
C LEU A 89 -13.13 24.49 8.05
N ALA A 90 -14.03 25.41 8.39
CA ALA A 90 -15.19 25.76 7.59
C ALA A 90 -14.87 26.89 6.58
N ASP A 91 -14.09 27.89 6.99
CA ASP A 91 -13.64 28.98 6.14
C ASP A 91 -12.24 28.70 5.57
N MET A 92 -12.15 28.57 4.25
CA MET A 92 -10.90 28.37 3.52
C MET A 92 -10.36 29.66 2.87
N GLY A 93 -10.89 30.84 3.23
CA GLY A 93 -10.53 32.12 2.63
C GLY A 93 -9.06 32.48 2.80
N VAL A 94 -8.45 32.21 3.96
CA VAL A 94 -7.00 32.40 4.19
C VAL A 94 -6.19 31.57 3.19
N PHE A 95 -6.57 30.30 2.99
CA PHE A 95 -5.87 29.43 2.04
C PHE A 95 -6.07 29.87 0.58
N ARG A 96 -7.30 30.30 0.22
CA ARG A 96 -7.59 30.87 -1.11
C ARG A 96 -6.67 32.05 -1.42
N ASP A 97 -6.60 33.02 -0.50
CA ASP A 97 -5.76 34.20 -0.64
C ASP A 97 -4.28 33.84 -0.70
N ASN A 98 -3.83 32.92 0.15
CA ASN A 98 -2.46 32.45 0.20
C ASN A 98 -2.02 31.77 -1.10
N ILE A 99 -2.87 30.90 -1.68
CA ILE A 99 -2.65 30.28 -2.99
C ILE A 99 -2.59 31.37 -4.08
N GLN A 100 -3.48 32.36 -4.04
CA GLN A 100 -3.49 33.46 -5.01
C GLN A 100 -2.21 34.31 -4.94
N PHE A 101 -1.63 34.53 -3.77
CA PHE A 101 -0.33 35.21 -3.64
C PHE A 101 0.76 34.48 -4.44
N PHE A 102 0.87 33.16 -4.29
CA PHE A 102 1.86 32.37 -5.02
C PHE A 102 1.58 32.31 -6.52
N LEU A 103 0.32 32.16 -6.92
CA LEU A 103 -0.07 32.19 -8.35
C LEU A 103 0.28 33.52 -9.00
N ASN A 104 0.04 34.64 -8.31
CA ASN A 104 0.38 35.98 -8.79
C ASN A 104 1.90 36.17 -8.89
N ALA A 105 2.66 35.62 -7.95
CA ALA A 105 4.12 35.77 -7.89
C ALA A 105 4.88 34.74 -8.76
N THR A 106 4.18 33.77 -9.35
CA THR A 106 4.78 32.73 -10.20
C THR A 106 5.26 33.32 -11.52
N GLY A 107 6.55 33.11 -11.80
CA GLY A 107 7.24 33.62 -12.99
C GLY A 107 6.70 33.05 -14.30
N ALA A 108 7.03 33.70 -15.42
CA ALA A 108 6.63 33.25 -16.76
C ALA A 108 7.26 31.90 -17.16
N ASP A 109 8.35 31.52 -16.50
CA ASP A 109 9.00 30.22 -16.62
C ASP A 109 8.32 29.13 -15.77
N GLY A 110 7.27 29.45 -15.01
CA GLY A 110 6.58 28.52 -14.12
C GLY A 110 7.30 28.29 -12.78
N VAL A 111 8.37 29.03 -12.48
CA VAL A 111 9.02 28.97 -11.17
C VAL A 111 8.15 29.69 -10.15
N VAL A 112 7.76 28.97 -9.11
CA VAL A 112 7.02 29.49 -7.96
C VAL A 112 8.02 29.98 -6.92
N PRO A 113 7.87 31.18 -6.35
CA PRO A 113 8.66 31.60 -5.20
C PRO A 113 8.58 30.57 -4.06
N GLU A 114 9.71 30.29 -3.42
CA GLU A 114 9.75 29.45 -2.22
C GLU A 114 8.99 30.13 -1.08
N TYR A 115 9.16 31.45 -0.96
CA TYR A 115 8.43 32.30 -0.03
C TYR A 115 7.99 33.62 -0.68
N VAL A 116 6.99 34.25 -0.07
CA VAL A 116 6.54 35.61 -0.37
C VAL A 116 6.48 36.40 0.93
N ASP A 117 7.14 37.55 0.98
CA ASP A 117 6.89 38.58 2.01
C ASP A 117 5.64 39.36 1.62
N VAL A 118 4.56 39.17 2.38
CA VAL A 118 3.26 39.76 2.04
C VAL A 118 3.14 41.25 2.41
N VAL A 119 4.10 41.79 3.16
CA VAL A 119 4.16 43.22 3.48
C VAL A 119 4.95 43.97 2.41
N GLN A 120 6.08 43.41 1.99
CA GLN A 120 6.93 43.98 0.94
C GLN A 120 6.46 43.67 -0.47
N ASN A 121 5.55 42.69 -0.61
CA ASN A 121 5.10 42.15 -1.90
C ASN A 121 6.29 41.71 -2.79
N SER A 122 7.25 41.03 -2.16
CA SER A 122 8.43 40.46 -2.78
C SER A 122 8.48 38.95 -2.53
N GLY A 123 9.07 38.21 -3.45
CA GLY A 123 9.22 36.76 -3.32
C GLY A 123 10.45 36.28 -4.06
N GLU A 124 11.02 35.18 -3.59
CA GLU A 124 12.23 34.59 -4.15
C GLU A 124 12.08 33.06 -4.16
N ASN A 125 12.65 32.41 -5.18
CA ASN A 125 12.92 30.98 -5.14
C ASN A 125 14.43 30.78 -5.03
N ARG A 126 14.91 30.21 -3.93
CA ARG A 126 16.34 29.98 -3.68
C ARG A 126 16.77 28.58 -4.15
N GLN A 127 16.38 28.24 -5.39
CA GLN A 127 16.60 26.94 -6.04
C GLN A 127 15.89 25.77 -5.33
N ALA A 128 14.72 26.03 -4.75
CA ALA A 128 13.86 25.05 -4.11
C ALA A 128 12.86 24.47 -5.13
N TRP A 129 12.99 23.18 -5.48
CA TRP A 129 12.15 22.56 -6.52
C TRP A 129 10.71 22.28 -6.07
N ASP A 130 10.49 22.19 -4.76
CA ASP A 130 9.27 21.68 -4.16
C ASP A 130 8.14 22.70 -4.12
N ALA A 131 8.41 24.00 -4.24
CA ALA A 131 7.38 25.04 -4.34
C ALA A 131 6.39 24.78 -5.50
N MET A 132 6.89 24.29 -6.64
CA MET A 132 6.11 24.04 -7.86
C MET A 132 5.02 22.97 -7.66
N PRO A 133 5.35 21.70 -7.33
CA PRO A 133 4.32 20.68 -7.13
C PRO A 133 3.45 20.96 -5.89
N ASN A 134 3.96 21.63 -4.86
CA ASN A 134 3.19 21.98 -3.67
C ASN A 134 2.10 23.04 -3.98
N LEU A 135 2.34 24.01 -4.86
CA LEU A 135 1.30 24.98 -5.26
C LEU A 135 0.13 24.30 -5.99
N ILE A 136 0.43 23.34 -6.87
CA ILE A 136 -0.58 22.52 -7.57
C ILE A 136 -1.37 21.69 -6.55
N SER A 137 -0.67 21.02 -5.63
CA SER A 137 -1.26 20.22 -4.55
C SER A 137 -2.18 21.06 -3.64
N ALA A 138 -1.73 22.24 -3.20
CA ALA A 138 -2.52 23.13 -2.37
C ALA A 138 -3.78 23.61 -3.08
N THR A 139 -3.68 23.92 -4.37
CA THR A 139 -4.83 24.32 -5.20
C THR A 139 -5.84 23.18 -5.36
N TYR A 140 -5.35 21.94 -5.56
CA TYR A 140 -6.20 20.76 -5.60
C TYR A 140 -6.94 20.54 -4.27
N SER A 141 -6.23 20.60 -3.13
CA SER A 141 -6.81 20.44 -1.80
C SER A 141 -7.87 21.51 -1.51
N TYR A 142 -7.61 22.76 -1.89
CA TYR A 142 -8.59 23.85 -1.81
C TYR A 142 -9.84 23.56 -2.64
N ALA A 143 -9.67 23.16 -3.90
CA ALA A 143 -10.76 22.85 -4.81
C ALA A 143 -11.59 21.66 -4.33
N ALA A 144 -10.94 20.58 -3.89
CA ALA A 144 -11.60 19.39 -3.36
C ALA A 144 -12.43 19.69 -2.10
N LYS A 145 -11.91 20.52 -1.20
CA LYS A 145 -12.62 20.95 0.00
C LYS A 145 -13.81 21.85 -0.31
N THR A 146 -13.64 22.84 -1.19
CA THR A 146 -14.59 23.96 -1.34
C THR A 146 -15.58 23.79 -2.48
N GLY A 147 -15.24 23.02 -3.52
CA GLY A 147 -16.02 22.98 -4.75
C GLY A 147 -15.87 24.25 -5.61
N ASP A 148 -14.91 25.14 -5.33
CA ASP A 148 -14.71 26.39 -6.07
C ASP A 148 -14.09 26.17 -7.47
N ARG A 149 -14.92 25.69 -8.39
CA ARG A 149 -14.58 25.53 -9.81
C ARG A 149 -14.17 26.83 -10.48
N SER A 150 -14.73 27.97 -10.04
CA SER A 150 -14.44 29.28 -10.62
C SER A 150 -13.00 29.70 -10.35
N PHE A 151 -12.53 29.51 -9.11
CA PHE A 151 -11.14 29.78 -8.74
C PHE A 151 -10.15 28.94 -9.55
N VAL A 152 -10.45 27.65 -9.77
CA VAL A 152 -9.62 26.78 -10.63
C VAL A 152 -9.63 27.28 -12.07
N GLY A 153 -10.80 27.55 -12.64
CA GLY A 153 -10.92 28.03 -14.03
C GLY A 153 -10.17 29.34 -14.28
N GLN A 154 -10.14 30.26 -13.31
CA GLN A 154 -9.40 31.53 -13.40
C GLN A 154 -7.89 31.36 -13.35
N ASN A 155 -7.39 30.30 -12.70
CA ASN A 155 -5.97 30.13 -12.41
C ASN A 155 -5.32 28.93 -13.12
N ILE A 156 -6.08 28.14 -13.89
CA ILE A 156 -5.60 26.90 -14.51
C ILE A 156 -4.39 27.13 -15.43
N GLU A 157 -4.37 28.21 -16.22
CA GLU A 157 -3.25 28.53 -17.12
C GLU A 157 -1.96 28.78 -16.35
N LYS A 158 -2.06 29.35 -15.14
CA LYS A 158 -0.90 29.56 -14.27
C LYS A 158 -0.40 28.23 -13.70
N LEU A 159 -1.31 27.32 -13.33
CA LEU A 159 -0.94 25.96 -12.90
C LEU A 159 -0.32 25.15 -14.04
N GLU A 160 -0.80 25.31 -15.27
CA GLU A 160 -0.21 24.71 -16.47
C GLU A 160 1.24 25.19 -16.67
N GLN A 161 1.52 26.48 -16.46
CA GLN A 161 2.89 27.03 -16.48
C GLN A 161 3.80 26.36 -15.44
N VAL A 162 3.30 26.15 -14.22
CA VAL A 162 4.02 25.43 -13.16
C VAL A 162 4.26 23.97 -13.54
N ALA A 163 3.25 23.28 -14.07
CA ALA A 163 3.38 21.89 -14.50
C ALA A 163 4.35 21.72 -15.67
N LEU A 164 4.39 22.70 -16.60
CA LEU A 164 5.37 22.76 -17.68
C LEU A 164 6.81 22.88 -17.15
N TRP A 165 7.03 23.51 -16.00
CA TRP A 165 8.35 23.54 -15.36
C TRP A 165 8.79 22.13 -14.94
N ILE A 166 7.89 21.37 -14.31
CA ILE A 166 8.15 19.98 -13.88
C ILE A 166 8.46 19.10 -15.09
N GLU A 167 7.70 19.25 -16.18
CA GLU A 167 7.89 18.47 -17.43
C GLU A 167 9.28 18.66 -18.03
N ARG A 168 9.83 19.89 -18.00
CA ARG A 168 11.15 20.19 -18.58
C ARG A 168 12.32 19.56 -17.83
N LEU A 169 12.09 18.95 -16.67
CA LEU A 169 13.12 18.22 -15.92
C LEU A 169 13.48 16.88 -16.58
N ASP A 170 12.57 16.29 -17.36
CA ASP A 170 12.77 15.08 -18.15
C ASP A 170 13.28 15.46 -19.55
N SER A 171 14.60 15.54 -19.72
CA SER A 171 15.19 15.99 -20.99
C SER A 171 15.24 14.90 -22.07
N ASN A 172 15.21 13.64 -21.67
CA ASN A 172 15.35 12.48 -22.56
C ASN A 172 14.00 11.80 -22.90
N GLY A 173 12.91 12.17 -22.23
CA GLY A 173 11.55 11.69 -22.45
C GLY A 173 11.20 10.36 -21.80
N ASP A 174 12.02 9.85 -20.88
CA ASP A 174 11.85 8.56 -20.18
C ASP A 174 10.88 8.62 -18.99
N GLY A 175 10.45 9.83 -18.61
CA GLY A 175 9.52 10.12 -17.53
C GLY A 175 10.20 10.45 -16.19
N LEU A 176 11.52 10.34 -16.08
CA LEU A 176 12.27 10.68 -14.87
C LEU A 176 13.04 12.00 -15.06
N PRO A 177 13.13 12.84 -14.01
CA PRO A 177 13.96 14.03 -14.08
C PRO A 177 15.43 13.64 -14.19
N ASP A 178 16.12 14.23 -15.16
CA ASP A 178 17.56 14.07 -15.39
C ASP A 178 18.34 15.40 -15.27
N ARG A 179 17.61 16.52 -15.19
CA ARG A 179 18.17 17.87 -14.98
C ARG A 179 18.17 18.25 -13.50
N ASP A 180 19.25 17.97 -12.80
CA ASP A 180 19.45 18.36 -11.40
C ASP A 180 19.79 19.86 -11.26
N ILE A 181 18.82 20.73 -11.53
CA ILE A 181 19.02 22.19 -11.60
C ILE A 181 18.60 22.94 -10.32
N PHE A 182 17.77 22.31 -9.48
CA PHE A 182 17.28 22.85 -8.22
C PHE A 182 17.63 21.83 -7.13
N PRO A 183 18.75 22.02 -6.40
CA PRO A 183 19.31 21.00 -5.52
C PRO A 183 18.58 20.90 -4.17
N TYR A 184 17.70 21.85 -3.84
CA TYR A 184 17.04 21.97 -2.54
C TYR A 184 15.53 21.70 -2.65
N GLY A 185 14.95 21.18 -1.57
CA GLY A 185 13.52 20.90 -1.48
C GLY A 185 13.09 20.86 -0.01
N TYR A 186 12.24 19.90 0.36
CA TYR A 186 11.51 19.95 1.64
C TYR A 186 12.34 20.09 2.93
N TYR A 187 13.57 19.59 2.95
CA TYR A 187 14.43 19.62 4.13
C TYR A 187 15.66 20.48 3.87
N ASP A 188 15.62 21.71 4.36
CA ASP A 188 16.63 22.75 4.12
C ASP A 188 18.05 22.40 4.59
N THR A 189 18.22 21.32 5.35
CA THR A 189 19.51 20.83 5.85
C THR A 189 20.28 20.00 4.82
N VAL A 190 19.61 19.47 3.79
CA VAL A 190 20.21 18.51 2.86
C VAL A 190 19.98 18.90 1.40
N GLU A 191 20.90 18.52 0.54
CA GLU A 191 20.72 18.61 -0.90
C GLU A 191 19.95 17.39 -1.42
N ASN A 192 18.62 17.47 -1.44
CA ASN A 192 17.78 16.34 -1.84
C ASN A 192 17.65 16.15 -3.36
N SER A 193 17.77 17.20 -4.18
CA SER A 193 17.60 17.16 -5.65
C SER A 193 16.17 16.81 -6.12
N VAL A 194 15.87 17.15 -7.39
CA VAL A 194 14.69 16.69 -8.13
C VAL A 194 14.69 15.18 -8.42
N MET A 195 15.83 14.50 -8.29
CA MET A 195 15.98 13.05 -8.49
C MET A 195 15.71 12.24 -7.21
N HIS A 196 14.96 12.81 -6.28
CA HIS A 196 14.62 12.23 -4.99
C HIS A 196 13.26 11.52 -5.02
N THR A 197 13.08 10.41 -4.30
CA THR A 197 11.80 9.68 -4.28
C THR A 197 10.63 10.55 -3.82
N TYR A 198 10.82 11.44 -2.84
CA TYR A 198 9.84 12.46 -2.46
C TYR A 198 9.52 13.41 -3.63
N ALA A 199 10.54 13.87 -4.37
CA ALA A 199 10.33 14.71 -5.55
C ALA A 199 9.52 14.00 -6.63
N LEU A 200 9.88 12.76 -6.95
CA LEU A 200 9.14 11.94 -7.91
C LEU A 200 7.69 11.72 -7.47
N ALA A 201 7.45 11.47 -6.18
CA ALA A 201 6.11 11.34 -5.63
C ALA A 201 5.31 12.64 -5.81
N LYS A 202 5.90 13.80 -5.49
CA LYS A 202 5.24 15.11 -5.63
C LYS A 202 5.00 15.49 -7.08
N PHE A 203 5.89 15.16 -8.02
CA PHE A 203 5.67 15.38 -9.45
C PHE A 203 4.58 14.47 -10.01
N TYR A 204 4.59 13.19 -9.63
CA TYR A 204 3.51 12.27 -9.96
C TYR A 204 2.15 12.75 -9.44
N GLY A 205 2.10 13.19 -8.19
CA GLY A 205 0.92 13.81 -7.58
C GLY A 205 0.46 15.06 -8.32
N ALA A 206 1.39 15.96 -8.67
CA ALA A 206 1.09 17.19 -9.40
C ALA A 206 0.47 16.89 -10.78
N TYR A 207 1.00 15.95 -11.55
CA TYR A 207 0.40 15.54 -12.82
C TYR A 207 -1.01 14.96 -12.63
N ARG A 208 -1.21 14.09 -11.63
CA ARG A 208 -2.55 13.54 -11.34
C ARG A 208 -3.54 14.62 -10.90
N SER A 209 -3.09 15.61 -10.14
CA SER A 209 -3.91 16.75 -9.73
C SER A 209 -4.27 17.63 -10.92
N MET A 210 -3.32 17.94 -11.80
CA MET A 210 -3.59 18.69 -13.04
C MET A 210 -4.60 17.97 -13.93
N ALA A 211 -4.42 16.66 -14.16
CA ALA A 211 -5.34 15.87 -14.96
C ALA A 211 -6.79 15.93 -14.42
N GLN A 212 -6.94 15.89 -13.10
CA GLN A 212 -8.25 15.98 -12.45
C GLN A 212 -8.82 17.40 -12.48
N LEU A 213 -8.00 18.43 -12.20
CA LEU A 213 -8.42 19.82 -12.23
C LEU A 213 -8.90 20.24 -13.63
N GLU A 214 -8.16 19.88 -14.68
CA GLU A 214 -8.56 20.18 -16.06
C GLU A 214 -9.89 19.53 -16.42
N ARG A 215 -10.05 18.23 -16.16
CA ARG A 215 -11.33 17.52 -16.40
C ARG A 215 -12.48 18.13 -15.63
N TRP A 216 -12.24 18.53 -14.38
CA TRP A 216 -13.26 19.08 -13.51
C TRP A 216 -13.81 20.42 -14.00
N ILE A 217 -12.99 21.19 -14.73
CA ILE A 217 -13.42 22.43 -15.40
C ILE A 217 -13.77 22.24 -16.89
N GLY A 218 -13.84 20.99 -17.37
CA GLY A 218 -14.26 20.66 -18.74
C GLY A 218 -13.16 20.73 -19.80
N ARG A 219 -11.88 20.73 -19.41
CA ARG A 219 -10.71 20.59 -20.30
C ARG A 219 -10.26 19.13 -20.39
N ASP A 220 -9.38 18.82 -21.35
CA ASP A 220 -8.81 17.47 -21.50
C ASP A 220 -7.56 17.27 -20.64
N GLY A 221 -7.68 16.48 -19.56
CA GLY A 221 -6.57 16.12 -18.68
C GLY A 221 -5.67 14.96 -19.17
N SER A 222 -5.91 14.39 -20.36
CA SER A 222 -5.23 13.18 -20.84
C SER A 222 -3.71 13.32 -20.96
N ARG A 223 -3.22 14.53 -21.27
CA ARG A 223 -1.78 14.84 -21.32
C ARG A 223 -1.09 14.52 -20.01
N TYR A 224 -1.66 14.98 -18.90
CA TYR A 224 -1.08 14.81 -17.58
C TYR A 224 -1.18 13.37 -17.07
N ASP A 225 -2.21 12.63 -17.44
CA ASP A 225 -2.24 11.16 -17.22
C ASP A 225 -1.08 10.47 -17.94
N GLY A 226 -0.77 10.89 -19.17
CA GLY A 226 0.37 10.39 -19.93
C GLY A 226 1.71 10.64 -19.25
N LEU A 227 1.92 11.86 -18.73
CA LEU A 227 3.12 12.24 -17.98
C LEU A 227 3.24 11.46 -16.66
N ALA A 228 2.15 11.37 -15.89
CA ALA A 228 2.09 10.57 -14.66
C ALA A 228 2.40 9.09 -14.94
N GLY A 229 1.84 8.54 -16.02
CA GLY A 229 2.08 7.16 -16.44
C GLY A 229 3.53 6.89 -16.86
N LYS A 230 4.18 7.83 -17.55
CA LYS A 230 5.61 7.74 -17.90
C LYS A 230 6.49 7.74 -16.65
N LEU A 231 6.32 8.74 -15.77
CA LEU A 231 7.08 8.83 -14.52
C LEU A 231 6.92 7.58 -13.68
N ARG A 232 5.68 7.10 -13.50
CA ARG A 232 5.39 5.88 -12.76
C ARG A 232 6.12 4.66 -13.35
N ARG A 233 6.07 4.49 -14.68
CA ARG A 233 6.79 3.38 -15.34
C ARG A 233 8.30 3.47 -15.10
N GLY A 234 8.90 4.64 -15.32
CA GLY A 234 10.34 4.86 -15.09
C GLY A 234 10.76 4.58 -13.64
N PHE A 235 9.98 5.09 -12.67
CA PHE A 235 10.21 4.86 -11.25
C PHE A 235 10.24 3.36 -10.90
N HIS A 236 9.33 2.58 -11.49
CA HIS A 236 9.19 1.14 -11.24
C HIS A 236 10.17 0.23 -12.00
N LEU A 237 11.06 0.78 -12.83
CA LEU A 237 12.15 -0.01 -13.41
C LEU A 237 13.17 -0.43 -12.34
N GLY A 238 13.94 -1.47 -12.64
CA GLY A 238 15.08 -1.87 -11.81
C GLY A 238 16.22 -0.85 -11.89
N GLU A 239 17.06 -0.77 -10.86
CA GLU A 239 18.19 0.17 -10.78
C GLU A 239 19.11 0.13 -12.00
N ARG A 240 19.40 -1.07 -12.53
CA ARG A 240 20.25 -1.25 -13.73
C ARG A 240 19.61 -0.72 -15.01
N SER A 241 18.30 -0.51 -15.00
CA SER A 241 17.51 0.03 -16.10
C SER A 241 17.14 1.49 -15.87
N GLY A 242 17.83 2.19 -14.95
CA GLY A 242 17.60 3.60 -14.63
C GLY A 242 16.52 3.86 -13.56
N GLY A 243 15.74 2.85 -13.18
CA GLY A 243 14.65 3.01 -12.19
C GLY A 243 15.10 3.04 -10.74
N TYR A 244 14.15 3.06 -9.80
CA TYR A 244 14.41 3.29 -8.37
C TYR A 244 14.44 2.02 -7.53
N TRP A 245 14.23 0.84 -8.13
CA TRP A 245 14.15 -0.42 -7.39
C TRP A 245 15.45 -1.21 -7.45
N ARG A 246 16.17 -1.27 -6.32
CA ARG A 246 17.39 -2.06 -6.13
C ARG A 246 17.05 -3.49 -5.73
N SER A 247 17.75 -4.47 -6.31
CA SER A 247 17.58 -5.88 -5.97
C SER A 247 17.94 -6.15 -4.51
N GLY A 248 17.10 -6.89 -3.78
CA GLY A 248 17.32 -7.23 -2.37
C GLY A 248 16.99 -6.11 -1.39
N GLN A 249 16.36 -5.02 -1.85
CA GLN A 249 15.93 -3.89 -1.02
C GLN A 249 14.41 -3.76 -1.09
N ALA A 250 13.77 -3.64 0.10
CA ALA A 250 12.32 -3.56 0.23
C ALA A 250 11.72 -2.18 -0.12
N TRP A 251 12.55 -1.14 -0.22
CA TRP A 251 12.16 0.24 -0.48
C TRP A 251 12.89 0.80 -1.72
N PRO A 252 12.39 1.85 -2.37
CA PRO A 252 13.09 2.51 -3.47
C PRO A 252 14.38 3.21 -3.02
N ILE A 253 15.27 3.51 -3.95
CA ILE A 253 16.42 4.41 -3.72
C ILE A 253 15.90 5.76 -3.20
N ALA A 254 16.45 6.28 -2.10
CA ALA A 254 15.98 7.56 -1.54
C ALA A 254 16.23 8.71 -2.52
N TRP A 255 17.44 8.81 -3.07
CA TRP A 255 17.73 9.73 -4.18
C TRP A 255 18.97 9.35 -4.98
N ARG A 256 19.04 9.94 -6.17
CA ARG A 256 20.19 9.94 -7.07
C ARG A 256 20.75 11.36 -7.17
N LYS A 257 21.99 11.47 -7.63
CA LYS A 257 22.63 12.76 -8.00
C LYS A 257 23.05 12.71 -9.46
N ALA A 258 23.10 13.86 -10.11
CA ALA A 258 23.56 13.96 -11.50
C ALA A 258 25.01 13.46 -11.70
N ASP A 259 25.82 13.48 -10.65
CA ASP A 259 27.19 12.92 -10.66
C ASP A 259 27.26 11.39 -10.54
N GLY A 260 26.12 10.69 -10.54
CA GLY A 260 26.02 9.23 -10.50
C GLY A 260 25.95 8.64 -9.09
N ARG A 261 26.06 9.44 -8.01
CA ARG A 261 25.88 8.93 -6.64
C ARG A 261 24.44 8.45 -6.41
N VAL A 262 24.32 7.35 -5.64
CA VAL A 262 23.05 6.70 -5.29
C VAL A 262 22.97 6.51 -3.78
N PHE A 263 21.86 6.94 -3.18
CA PHE A 263 21.64 6.89 -1.73
C PHE A 263 20.46 5.96 -1.42
N PRO A 264 20.72 4.72 -0.96
CA PRO A 264 19.72 3.65 -0.93
C PRO A 264 19.07 3.42 0.43
N PHE A 265 19.23 4.31 1.41
CA PHE A 265 18.66 4.12 2.74
C PHE A 265 17.15 4.32 2.78
N LEU A 266 16.52 3.86 3.85
CA LEU A 266 15.09 4.05 4.08
C LEU A 266 14.83 5.46 4.62
N GLU A 267 14.53 6.38 3.71
CA GLU A 267 13.99 7.68 4.07
C GLU A 267 12.47 7.57 4.23
N THR A 268 11.96 7.77 5.45
CA THR A 268 10.55 7.54 5.77
C THR A 268 9.65 8.54 5.04
N PHE A 269 10.06 9.81 4.95
CA PHE A 269 9.26 10.86 4.36
C PHE A 269 9.00 10.63 2.87
N GLY A 270 10.04 10.33 2.08
CA GLY A 270 9.90 10.06 0.66
C GLY A 270 9.07 8.82 0.35
N VAL A 271 9.27 7.71 1.06
CA VAL A 271 8.49 6.49 0.80
C VAL A 271 7.03 6.63 1.20
N LEU A 272 6.73 7.34 2.30
CA LEU A 272 5.35 7.61 2.74
C LEU A 272 4.64 8.60 1.82
N GLN A 273 5.35 9.60 1.27
CA GLN A 273 4.79 10.45 0.22
C GLN A 273 4.50 9.64 -1.05
N ALA A 274 5.41 8.74 -1.44
CA ALA A 274 5.20 7.89 -2.60
C ALA A 274 3.96 6.98 -2.44
N THR A 275 3.67 6.50 -1.23
CA THR A 275 2.45 5.73 -0.95
C THR A 275 1.20 6.60 -0.97
N LYS A 276 1.22 7.78 -0.33
CA LYS A 276 0.10 8.74 -0.33
C LYS A 276 -0.34 9.14 -1.73
N GLU A 277 0.63 9.43 -2.60
CA GLU A 277 0.36 9.85 -3.99
C GLU A 277 -0.06 8.67 -4.88
N GLY A 278 0.14 7.43 -4.42
CA GLY A 278 -0.07 6.22 -5.20
C GLY A 278 1.02 5.96 -6.24
N LEU A 279 2.21 6.56 -6.06
CA LEU A 279 3.41 6.19 -6.80
C LEU A 279 3.95 4.82 -6.33
N ILE A 280 3.65 4.42 -5.10
CA ILE A 280 3.73 3.04 -4.64
C ILE A 280 2.35 2.70 -4.09
N SER A 281 1.69 1.66 -4.58
CA SER A 281 0.32 1.35 -4.15
C SER A 281 0.09 -0.16 -4.06
N PRO A 282 -1.02 -0.62 -3.46
CA PRO A 282 -1.30 -2.05 -3.33
C PRO A 282 -1.22 -2.85 -4.65
N GLN A 283 -1.44 -2.21 -5.80
CA GLN A 283 -1.33 -2.84 -7.11
C GLN A 283 0.11 -3.25 -7.47
N ASP A 284 1.13 -2.71 -6.79
CA ASP A 284 2.54 -3.03 -6.99
C ASP A 284 2.98 -4.31 -6.28
N GLY A 285 2.04 -5.04 -5.68
CA GLY A 285 2.26 -6.36 -5.12
C GLY A 285 3.34 -6.37 -4.03
N TRP A 286 4.42 -7.11 -4.27
CA TRP A 286 5.49 -7.30 -3.28
C TRP A 286 6.17 -5.99 -2.88
N ARG A 287 6.31 -5.02 -3.80
CA ARG A 287 6.97 -3.74 -3.53
C ARG A 287 6.26 -2.93 -2.44
N TYR A 288 4.94 -2.84 -2.52
CA TYR A 288 4.12 -2.19 -1.50
C TYR A 288 4.15 -2.97 -0.18
N ARG A 289 3.98 -4.30 -0.25
CA ARG A 289 3.95 -5.15 0.95
C ARG A 289 5.27 -5.17 1.71
N GLU A 290 6.39 -5.33 1.00
CA GLU A 290 7.72 -5.36 1.60
C GLU A 290 8.13 -4.00 2.15
N LEU A 291 7.78 -2.89 1.49
CA LEU A 291 8.01 -1.55 2.01
C LEU A 291 7.32 -1.37 3.38
N HIS A 292 6.02 -1.67 3.46
CA HIS A 292 5.29 -1.54 4.73
C HIS A 292 5.75 -2.57 5.78
N ALA A 293 6.13 -3.78 5.38
CA ALA A 293 6.75 -4.74 6.29
C ALA A 293 8.09 -4.24 6.86
N ALA A 294 8.92 -3.58 6.03
CA ALA A 294 10.17 -2.96 6.46
C ALA A 294 9.92 -1.77 7.40
N LEU A 295 8.93 -0.92 7.09
CA LEU A 295 8.47 0.16 7.97
C LEU A 295 7.97 -0.40 9.31
N HIS A 296 7.27 -1.53 9.33
CA HIS A 296 6.80 -2.17 10.56
C HIS A 296 7.95 -2.78 11.37
N ALA A 297 8.85 -3.51 10.72
CA ALA A 297 9.98 -4.17 11.36
C ALA A 297 10.98 -3.18 11.99
N SER A 298 10.98 -1.92 11.52
CA SER A 298 11.85 -0.87 12.04
C SER A 298 11.12 0.22 12.84
N ARG A 299 9.83 0.03 13.18
CA ARG A 299 8.97 1.06 13.80
C ARG A 299 9.57 1.70 15.06
N ASP A 300 10.17 0.92 15.94
CA ASP A 300 10.70 1.43 17.22
C ASP A 300 11.93 2.33 17.02
N ARG A 301 12.70 2.11 15.93
CA ARG A 301 13.84 2.94 15.56
C ARG A 301 13.45 4.20 14.79
N GLN A 302 12.19 4.28 14.35
CA GLN A 302 11.66 5.43 13.64
C GLN A 302 11.07 6.47 14.60
N ILE A 303 10.90 6.19 15.89
CA ILE A 303 10.35 7.15 16.85
C ILE A 303 11.49 7.74 17.67
N ASP A 304 11.58 9.07 17.72
CA ASP A 304 12.45 9.77 18.65
C ASP A 304 11.66 10.10 19.94
N PRO A 305 12.27 10.03 21.13
CA PRO A 305 11.59 10.38 22.38
C PRO A 305 11.02 11.80 22.44
N LEU A 306 11.64 12.77 21.75
CA LEU A 306 11.22 14.17 21.76
C LEU A 306 10.11 14.45 20.75
N THR A 307 10.25 13.90 19.54
CA THR A 307 9.43 14.21 18.36
C THR A 307 9.11 12.93 17.58
N PRO A 308 7.89 12.74 17.06
CA PRO A 308 7.57 11.52 16.32
C PRO A 308 8.28 11.51 14.96
N THR A 309 8.51 10.29 14.46
CA THR A 309 8.99 9.95 13.12
C THR A 309 10.32 10.59 12.69
N LYS A 310 11.40 9.80 12.73
CA LYS A 310 12.70 10.08 12.12
C LYS A 310 12.54 10.30 10.62
N LEU A 311 13.20 11.32 10.08
CA LEU A 311 13.24 11.62 8.64
C LEU A 311 13.82 10.46 7.82
N THR A 312 14.84 9.80 8.36
CA THR A 312 15.48 8.64 7.76
C THR A 312 15.96 7.68 8.84
N LEU A 313 15.95 6.39 8.55
CA LEU A 313 16.47 5.39 9.47
C LEU A 313 18.02 5.47 9.51
N GLY A 314 18.57 5.82 10.68
CA GLY A 314 20.03 5.86 10.90
C GLY A 314 20.74 7.15 10.45
N GLY A 315 19.98 8.23 10.23
CA GLY A 315 20.49 9.55 9.88
C GLY A 315 21.09 9.66 8.47
N TYR A 316 20.93 10.83 7.87
CA TYR A 316 21.53 11.21 6.61
C TYR A 316 23.07 11.22 6.69
N PRO A 317 23.80 10.82 5.64
CA PRO A 317 25.25 10.97 5.62
C PRO A 317 25.65 12.45 5.53
N LEU A 318 26.76 12.85 6.18
CA LEU A 318 27.23 14.24 6.16
C LEU A 318 27.56 14.76 4.75
N THR A 319 27.82 13.88 3.79
CA THR A 319 28.19 14.19 2.40
C THR A 319 27.09 14.84 1.58
N ILE A 320 25.87 14.91 2.11
CA ILE A 320 24.70 15.54 1.47
C ILE A 320 24.18 16.74 2.28
N ARG A 321 24.88 17.11 3.35
CA ARG A 321 24.57 18.30 4.12
C ARG A 321 24.68 19.50 3.20
N ARG A 322 23.70 20.39 3.26
CA ARG A 322 23.68 21.63 2.50
C ARG A 322 24.91 22.49 2.84
N ASP A 323 25.54 23.05 1.82
CA ASP A 323 26.64 24.00 1.98
C ASP A 323 26.10 25.43 2.09
N VAL A 324 25.95 25.93 3.32
CA VAL A 324 25.43 27.27 3.65
C VAL A 324 26.29 27.90 4.75
N VAL A 325 26.24 29.23 4.84
CA VAL A 325 26.93 30.01 5.87
C VAL A 325 25.91 30.76 6.73
N PRO A 326 25.85 30.51 8.06
CA PRO A 326 26.58 29.47 8.81
C PRO A 326 26.12 28.04 8.45
N PRO A 327 26.98 27.02 8.63
CA PRO A 327 26.62 25.64 8.28
C PRO A 327 25.48 25.12 9.14
N THR A 328 24.64 24.26 8.56
CA THR A 328 23.58 23.60 9.31
C THR A 328 24.16 22.67 10.40
N HIS A 329 23.48 22.60 11.53
CA HIS A 329 23.91 21.78 12.65
C HIS A 329 23.82 20.29 12.31
N ASN A 330 24.83 19.50 12.69
CA ASN A 330 24.89 18.07 12.34
C ASN A 330 23.74 17.24 12.93
N TRP A 331 23.22 17.60 14.11
CA TRP A 331 22.09 16.90 14.74
C TRP A 331 20.86 16.83 13.82
N MET A 332 20.67 17.84 12.96
CA MET A 332 19.56 17.90 12.01
C MET A 332 19.59 16.74 11.00
N LEU A 333 20.77 16.18 10.69
CA LEU A 333 20.86 15.04 9.79
C LEU A 333 20.30 13.73 10.38
N ASP A 334 19.92 13.67 11.65
CA ASP A 334 19.23 12.52 12.26
C ASP A 334 18.02 12.96 13.10
N ALA A 335 17.35 14.04 12.68
CA ALA A 335 16.19 14.57 13.38
C ALA A 335 14.91 13.76 13.12
N ALA A 336 13.98 13.86 14.07
CA ALA A 336 12.59 13.47 13.91
C ALA A 336 11.71 14.71 13.73
N ALA A 337 10.60 14.55 13.02
CA ALA A 337 9.82 15.64 12.49
C ALA A 337 8.31 15.38 12.66
N PRO A 338 7.57 16.27 13.34
CA PRO A 338 6.20 15.99 13.71
C PRO A 338 5.25 15.93 12.53
N TRP A 339 5.56 16.67 11.46
CA TRP A 339 4.68 16.74 10.29
C TRP A 339 4.58 15.42 9.52
N ILE A 340 5.53 14.49 9.69
CA ILE A 340 5.53 13.22 8.95
C ILE A 340 4.34 12.34 9.35
N VAL A 341 3.76 12.51 10.54
CA VAL A 341 2.59 11.72 10.97
C VAL A 341 1.37 11.91 10.07
N SER A 342 1.29 13.05 9.35
CA SER A 342 0.27 13.29 8.33
C SER A 342 0.31 12.27 7.19
N LEU A 343 1.50 11.75 6.88
CA LEU A 343 1.71 10.69 5.90
C LEU A 343 1.72 9.33 6.60
N ASP A 344 2.43 9.21 7.71
CA ASP A 344 2.74 7.92 8.33
C ASP A 344 1.49 7.22 8.88
N VAL A 345 0.66 7.96 9.64
CA VAL A 345 -0.52 7.38 10.31
C VAL A 345 -1.54 6.89 9.27
N PRO A 346 -1.95 7.68 8.25
CA PRO A 346 -2.91 7.20 7.26
C PRO A 346 -2.37 6.05 6.40
N GLU A 347 -1.12 6.14 5.95
CA GLU A 347 -0.56 5.12 5.05
C GLU A 347 -0.31 3.80 5.78
N ARG A 348 0.15 3.82 7.03
CA ARG A 348 0.23 2.59 7.85
C ARG A 348 -1.13 2.00 8.13
N ALA A 349 -2.09 2.81 8.57
CA ALA A 349 -3.43 2.33 8.86
C ALA A 349 -4.03 1.64 7.63
N ARG A 350 -3.91 2.25 6.45
CA ARG A 350 -4.36 1.69 5.16
C ARG A 350 -3.56 0.48 4.68
N ALA A 351 -2.27 0.41 4.97
CA ALA A 351 -1.44 -0.77 4.70
C ALA A 351 -1.69 -1.91 5.70
N GLY A 352 -2.54 -1.68 6.69
CA GLY A 352 -2.90 -2.67 7.66
C GLY A 352 -2.02 -2.71 8.91
N TYR A 353 -1.42 -1.59 9.30
CA TYR A 353 -0.65 -1.46 10.52
C TYR A 353 -1.29 -0.42 11.45
N PRO A 354 -2.56 -0.59 11.88
CA PRO A 354 -3.23 0.38 12.75
C PRO A 354 -2.58 0.49 14.13
N GLU A 355 -1.97 -0.58 14.63
CA GLU A 355 -1.20 -0.59 15.88
C GLU A 355 0.06 0.29 15.77
N ASP A 356 0.80 0.18 14.66
CA ASP A 356 1.93 1.07 14.39
C ASP A 356 1.42 2.52 14.24
N ALA A 357 0.35 2.73 13.48
CA ALA A 357 -0.23 4.06 13.29
C ALA A 357 -0.63 4.70 14.65
N ALA A 358 -1.23 3.92 15.56
CA ALA A 358 -1.54 4.35 16.91
C ALA A 358 -0.29 4.73 17.71
N LEU A 359 0.80 3.97 17.56
CA LEU A 359 2.08 4.25 18.22
C LEU A 359 2.64 5.63 17.81
N PHE A 360 2.69 5.93 16.51
CA PHE A 360 3.17 7.23 16.01
C PHE A 360 2.25 8.39 16.40
N LEU A 361 0.93 8.19 16.35
CA LEU A 361 -0.05 9.20 16.75
C LEU A 361 0.04 9.50 18.26
N ASN A 362 0.27 8.48 19.09
CA ASN A 362 0.51 8.65 20.52
C ASN A 362 1.83 9.37 20.83
N ALA A 363 2.90 9.11 20.05
CA ALA A 363 4.15 9.85 20.17
C ALA A 363 3.97 11.33 19.83
N TYR A 364 3.19 11.65 18.80
CA TYR A 364 2.82 13.04 18.49
C TYR A 364 2.02 13.67 19.63
N ARG A 365 0.98 12.99 20.14
CA ARG A 365 0.16 13.48 21.26
C ARG A 365 1.04 13.79 22.49
N ALA A 366 1.96 12.90 22.83
CA ALA A 366 2.88 13.09 23.94
C ALA A 366 3.78 14.33 23.74
N MET A 367 4.28 14.55 22.51
CA MET A 367 5.02 15.77 22.18
C MET A 367 4.14 17.02 22.37
N ALA A 368 2.93 17.03 21.80
CA ALA A 368 2.03 18.19 21.86
C ALA A 368 1.65 18.57 23.30
N GLN A 369 1.46 17.58 24.18
CA GLN A 369 1.14 17.80 25.60
C GLN A 369 2.32 18.36 26.41
N ARG A 370 3.58 18.09 26.01
CA ARG A 370 4.78 18.60 26.69
C ARG A 370 5.09 20.05 26.36
N THR A 371 4.66 20.54 25.20
CA THR A 371 4.80 21.93 24.79
C THR A 371 3.59 22.74 25.26
N GLN A 372 3.75 23.64 26.23
CA GLN A 372 2.65 24.50 26.73
C GLN A 372 2.97 26.00 26.52
N PRO A 373 2.21 26.73 25.68
CA PRO A 373 1.18 26.24 24.75
C PRO A 373 1.78 25.30 23.68
N ALA A 374 0.95 24.54 22.97
CA ALA A 374 1.43 23.58 21.96
C ALA A 374 2.06 24.29 20.76
N VAL A 375 3.38 24.51 20.84
CA VAL A 375 4.20 25.07 19.77
C VAL A 375 5.22 24.01 19.36
N LEU A 376 4.89 23.31 18.28
CA LEU A 376 5.61 22.13 17.84
C LEU A 376 6.86 22.52 17.06
N GLU A 377 7.84 21.62 17.08
CA GLU A 377 9.07 21.71 16.30
C GLU A 377 9.70 20.33 16.06
N PHE A 378 10.72 20.29 15.21
CA PHE A 378 11.55 19.11 15.00
C PHE A 378 12.77 19.14 15.89
N ALA A 379 13.20 17.94 16.30
CA ALA A 379 14.30 17.78 17.24
C ALA A 379 15.02 16.45 17.01
N ALA A 380 16.18 16.33 17.65
CA ALA A 380 16.92 15.09 17.81
C ALA A 380 17.20 14.88 19.30
N SER A 381 16.89 13.68 19.82
CA SER A 381 17.26 13.29 21.18
C SER A 381 18.74 12.92 21.29
N GLN A 382 19.24 12.77 22.52
CA GLN A 382 20.62 12.38 22.81
C GLN A 382 21.03 11.03 22.20
N GLY A 383 20.08 10.13 21.93
CA GLY A 383 20.36 8.85 21.27
C GLY A 383 20.55 8.94 19.75
N SER A 384 20.38 10.12 19.17
CA SER A 384 20.52 10.34 17.73
C SER A 384 22.00 10.34 17.32
N LYS A 385 22.27 9.89 16.10
CA LYS A 385 23.60 9.67 15.53
C LYS A 385 24.55 10.86 15.63
N TYR A 386 24.02 12.07 15.51
CA TYR A 386 24.80 13.31 15.50
C TYR A 386 24.56 14.17 16.76
N GLY A 387 24.07 13.56 17.84
CA GLY A 387 23.77 14.23 19.10
C GLY A 387 22.39 14.89 19.11
N ALA A 388 22.07 15.51 20.25
CA ALA A 388 20.80 16.17 20.46
C ALA A 388 20.76 17.60 19.88
N GLY A 389 19.56 18.07 19.57
CA GLY A 389 19.29 19.45 19.23
C GLY A 389 17.81 19.72 18.98
N GLU A 390 17.42 20.98 19.06
CA GLU A 390 16.07 21.47 18.74
C GLU A 390 16.21 22.60 17.72
N SER A 391 15.22 22.74 16.84
CA SER A 391 15.27 23.73 15.76
C SER A 391 15.27 25.18 16.26
N GLY A 392 14.67 25.42 17.42
CA GLY A 392 14.39 26.74 17.95
C GLY A 392 13.30 27.49 17.20
N ASP A 393 12.78 26.96 16.09
CA ASP A 393 11.76 27.57 15.23
C ASP A 393 10.35 27.08 15.60
N ARG A 394 9.93 27.38 16.83
CA ARG A 394 8.65 26.89 17.38
C ARG A 394 7.43 27.54 16.73
N GLY A 395 6.33 26.78 16.68
CA GLY A 395 5.01 27.28 16.25
C GLY A 395 4.82 27.25 14.73
N ARG A 396 5.47 26.28 14.06
CA ARG A 396 5.34 26.07 12.61
C ARG A 396 3.95 25.55 12.28
N THR A 397 3.29 26.19 11.32
CA THR A 397 1.87 25.92 11.05
C THR A 397 1.61 24.49 10.56
N TRP A 398 2.52 23.94 9.75
CA TRP A 398 2.39 22.60 9.19
C TRP A 398 2.63 21.47 10.20
N ASP A 399 3.45 21.71 11.24
CA ASP A 399 3.66 20.73 12.30
C ASP A 399 2.33 20.44 12.99
N SER A 400 1.57 21.49 13.30
CA SER A 400 0.26 21.40 13.96
C SER A 400 -0.82 20.87 13.02
N ALA A 401 -0.78 21.23 11.73
CA ALA A 401 -1.73 20.75 10.73
C ALA A 401 -1.69 19.22 10.59
N ALA A 402 -0.53 18.60 10.76
CA ALA A 402 -0.33 17.17 10.56
C ALA A 402 -1.21 16.27 11.43
N TRP A 403 -1.58 16.75 12.64
CA TRP A 403 -2.54 16.06 13.51
C TRP A 403 -3.87 15.78 12.81
N PHE A 404 -4.42 16.78 12.13
CA PHE A 404 -5.73 16.70 11.52
C PHE A 404 -5.75 15.69 10.38
N GLU A 405 -4.71 15.70 9.54
CA GLU A 405 -4.60 14.69 8.48
C GLU A 405 -4.38 13.27 9.05
N ALA A 406 -3.58 13.14 10.11
CA ALA A 406 -3.35 11.86 10.77
C ALA A 406 -4.64 11.28 11.38
N VAL A 407 -5.45 12.10 12.06
CA VAL A 407 -6.71 11.67 12.69
C VAL A 407 -7.81 11.47 11.65
N TYR A 408 -8.10 12.48 10.83
CA TYR A 408 -9.21 12.42 9.87
C TYR A 408 -8.92 11.46 8.72
N GLY A 409 -7.71 11.49 8.17
CA GLY A 409 -7.29 10.61 7.08
C GLY A 409 -6.87 9.21 7.53
N GLY A 410 -6.38 9.05 8.76
CA GLY A 410 -5.93 7.77 9.29
C GLY A 410 -7.01 7.02 10.04
N HIS A 411 -7.49 7.57 11.16
CA HIS A 411 -8.49 6.89 11.99
C HIS A 411 -9.86 6.80 11.29
N TYR A 412 -10.37 7.93 10.80
CA TYR A 412 -11.68 7.99 10.11
C TYR A 412 -11.59 7.66 8.61
N GLY A 413 -10.39 7.62 8.04
CA GLY A 413 -10.19 7.28 6.63
C GLY A 413 -10.87 8.23 5.64
N VAL A 414 -11.03 9.51 6.02
CA VAL A 414 -11.68 10.52 5.19
C VAL A 414 -10.68 11.07 4.18
N ARG A 415 -11.09 11.15 2.91
CA ARG A 415 -10.34 11.83 1.85
C ARG A 415 -11.28 12.68 1.01
N MET A 416 -10.94 13.96 0.86
CA MET A 416 -11.67 14.88 0.00
C MET A 416 -11.11 14.80 -1.43
N THR A 417 -11.99 14.67 -2.42
CA THR A 417 -11.62 14.72 -3.85
C THR A 417 -12.48 15.76 -4.57
N LEU A 418 -12.23 15.98 -5.86
CA LEU A 418 -13.06 16.90 -6.65
C LEU A 418 -14.48 16.35 -6.88
N ASP A 419 -14.65 15.03 -6.91
CA ASP A 419 -15.90 14.37 -7.35
C ASP A 419 -16.70 13.74 -6.21
N ALA A 420 -16.03 13.30 -5.14
CA ALA A 420 -16.66 12.61 -4.02
C ALA A 420 -15.87 12.71 -2.70
N LEU A 421 -16.59 12.61 -1.59
CA LEU A 421 -16.00 12.39 -0.28
C LEU A 421 -15.77 10.89 -0.09
N GLU A 422 -14.51 10.48 0.01
CA GLU A 422 -14.18 9.09 0.32
C GLU A 422 -14.14 8.88 1.84
N ILE A 423 -14.73 7.77 2.29
CA ILE A 423 -14.75 7.36 3.70
C ILE A 423 -14.34 5.88 3.77
N ALA A 424 -13.19 5.63 4.39
CA ALA A 424 -12.55 4.32 4.45
C ALA A 424 -11.92 4.07 5.83
N PRO A 425 -12.72 3.96 6.90
CA PRO A 425 -12.18 4.05 8.25
C PRO A 425 -11.19 2.92 8.56
N GLN A 426 -10.08 3.30 9.19
CA GLN A 426 -9.03 2.38 9.65
C GLN A 426 -8.77 2.68 11.14
N PRO A 427 -9.66 2.26 12.04
CA PRO A 427 -9.64 2.70 13.43
C PRO A 427 -8.31 2.36 14.11
N VAL A 428 -7.58 3.39 14.54
CA VAL A 428 -6.32 3.26 15.30
C VAL A 428 -6.54 3.24 16.82
N ALA A 429 -7.79 3.44 17.25
CA ALA A 429 -8.23 3.38 18.63
C ALA A 429 -9.71 2.97 18.66
N THR A 430 -10.20 2.53 19.81
CA THR A 430 -11.63 2.30 20.05
C THR A 430 -12.13 3.34 21.02
N LEU A 431 -13.07 4.18 20.59
CA LEU A 431 -13.59 5.29 21.39
C LEU A 431 -15.11 5.18 21.54
N PRO A 432 -15.67 5.62 22.69
CA PRO A 432 -17.11 5.75 22.84
C PRO A 432 -17.64 6.93 22.00
N ASP A 433 -18.82 6.75 21.41
CA ASP A 433 -19.50 7.76 20.58
C ASP A 433 -18.63 8.33 19.45
N ASP A 434 -17.74 7.50 18.91
CA ASP A 434 -16.71 7.92 17.97
C ASP A 434 -17.27 8.52 16.68
N GLY A 435 -16.58 9.51 16.13
CA GLY A 435 -17.04 10.18 14.92
C GLY A 435 -16.50 11.58 14.69
N ILE A 436 -16.99 12.17 13.60
CA ILE A 436 -16.72 13.54 13.17
C ILE A 436 -18.04 14.31 13.13
N THR A 437 -18.01 15.51 13.70
CA THR A 437 -19.11 16.48 13.61
C THR A 437 -18.69 17.70 12.82
N ASN A 438 -19.62 18.33 12.11
CA ASN A 438 -19.41 19.57 11.35
C ASN A 438 -18.33 19.50 10.24
N LEU A 439 -18.14 18.35 9.60
CA LEU A 439 -17.20 18.23 8.48
C LEU A 439 -17.77 18.91 7.24
N LEU A 440 -17.30 20.10 6.92
CA LEU A 440 -17.71 20.80 5.71
C LEU A 440 -17.03 20.19 4.47
N TYR A 441 -17.78 19.87 3.42
CA TYR A 441 -17.27 19.40 2.14
C TYR A 441 -18.14 19.95 0.99
N GLN A 442 -17.55 20.77 0.12
CA GLN A 442 -18.23 21.42 -1.01
C GLN A 442 -19.57 22.09 -0.65
N GLY A 443 -19.60 22.75 0.53
CA GLY A 443 -20.79 23.44 1.06
C GLY A 443 -21.74 22.57 1.89
N ALA A 444 -21.56 21.24 1.88
CA ALA A 444 -22.35 20.30 2.68
C ALA A 444 -21.72 20.07 4.06
N ASN A 445 -22.52 20.13 5.12
CA ASN A 445 -22.14 19.67 6.45
C ASN A 445 -22.34 18.16 6.53
N VAL A 446 -21.25 17.42 6.71
CA VAL A 446 -21.22 15.96 6.82
C VAL A 446 -20.93 15.56 8.27
N GLN A 447 -21.67 14.56 8.76
CA GLN A 447 -21.46 13.94 10.05
C GLN A 447 -21.13 12.45 9.84
N LEU A 448 -20.14 11.97 10.59
CA LEU A 448 -19.72 10.58 10.61
C LEU A 448 -19.85 10.06 12.04
N ALA A 449 -20.54 8.94 12.23
CA ALA A 449 -20.50 8.18 13.48
C ALA A 449 -19.87 6.81 13.22
N LEU A 450 -18.85 6.43 13.99
CA LEU A 450 -18.07 5.22 13.81
C LEU A 450 -18.28 4.28 15.01
N ASP A 451 -18.54 3.01 14.73
CA ASP A 451 -18.50 1.94 15.72
C ASP A 451 -17.48 0.90 15.23
N ALA A 452 -16.24 1.05 15.70
CA ALA A 452 -15.14 0.17 15.34
C ALA A 452 -15.39 -1.28 15.81
N GLY A 453 -16.06 -1.47 16.94
CA GLY A 453 -16.37 -2.79 17.51
C GLY A 453 -17.41 -3.54 16.67
N ALA A 454 -18.47 -2.84 16.25
CA ALA A 454 -19.48 -3.37 15.36
C ALA A 454 -19.04 -3.37 13.87
N ARG A 455 -17.90 -2.73 13.55
CA ARG A 455 -17.41 -2.52 12.18
C ARG A 455 -18.45 -1.82 11.30
N THR A 456 -19.12 -0.84 11.89
CA THR A 456 -20.12 -0.03 11.20
C THR A 456 -19.76 1.44 11.26
N TYR A 457 -20.26 2.19 10.30
CA TYR A 457 -20.28 3.65 10.40
C TYR A 457 -21.53 4.21 9.74
N ARG A 458 -21.95 5.40 10.18
CA ARG A 458 -23.08 6.14 9.64
C ARG A 458 -22.62 7.46 9.10
N VAL A 459 -23.12 7.83 7.93
CA VAL A 459 -22.85 9.12 7.30
C VAL A 459 -24.16 9.85 7.08
N THR A 460 -24.23 11.10 7.52
CA THR A 460 -25.36 11.99 7.29
C THR A 460 -24.85 13.29 6.69
N SER A 461 -25.62 13.91 5.78
CA SER A 461 -25.30 15.24 5.27
C SER A 461 -26.54 16.11 5.19
N ASP A 462 -26.38 17.43 5.37
CA ASP A 462 -27.45 18.42 5.22
C ASP A 462 -27.70 18.84 3.76
N GLN A 463 -26.82 18.45 2.84
CA GLN A 463 -26.92 18.70 1.40
C GLN A 463 -26.59 17.42 0.62
N PRO A 464 -26.90 17.36 -0.69
CA PRO A 464 -26.48 16.24 -1.51
C PRO A 464 -24.95 16.10 -1.58
N VAL A 465 -24.43 14.90 -1.32
CA VAL A 465 -22.98 14.61 -1.37
C VAL A 465 -22.73 13.28 -2.07
N ASN A 466 -21.80 13.28 -3.03
CA ASN A 466 -21.27 12.04 -3.61
C ASN A 466 -20.31 11.38 -2.62
N LEU A 467 -20.54 10.10 -2.32
CA LEU A 467 -19.76 9.31 -1.39
C LEU A 467 -19.09 8.13 -2.11
N VAL A 468 -17.84 7.87 -1.74
CA VAL A 468 -17.14 6.60 -2.01
C VAL A 468 -16.88 5.93 -0.68
N LEU A 469 -17.56 4.82 -0.43
CA LEU A 469 -17.59 4.14 0.85
C LEU A 469 -16.79 2.83 0.77
N ARG A 470 -15.91 2.62 1.73
CA ARG A 470 -15.07 1.42 1.87
C ARG A 470 -15.31 0.77 3.24
N PRO A 471 -15.02 -0.53 3.37
CA PRO A 471 -15.27 -1.23 4.62
C PRO A 471 -14.22 -0.87 5.67
N ILE A 472 -14.55 -1.17 6.92
CA ILE A 472 -13.64 -1.18 8.06
C ILE A 472 -12.88 -2.49 8.03
N ALA A 473 -11.55 -2.39 7.93
CA ALA A 473 -10.58 -3.46 7.73
C ALA A 473 -10.46 -4.01 6.30
N ASP A 474 -9.22 -4.35 5.93
CA ASP A 474 -8.89 -4.90 4.62
C ASP A 474 -9.58 -6.26 4.39
N GLY A 475 -10.06 -6.45 3.17
CA GLY A 475 -10.66 -7.71 2.71
C GLY A 475 -12.14 -7.88 2.97
N ALA A 476 -12.74 -6.98 3.75
CA ALA A 476 -14.17 -6.92 3.92
C ALA A 476 -14.91 -6.40 2.66
N VAL A 477 -16.23 -6.59 2.65
CA VAL A 477 -17.15 -5.97 1.69
C VAL A 477 -18.06 -4.97 2.41
N VAL A 478 -18.55 -3.99 1.66
CA VAL A 478 -19.45 -2.94 2.11
C VAL A 478 -20.88 -3.43 1.94
N ALA A 479 -21.69 -3.35 3.00
CA ALA A 479 -23.14 -3.41 2.91
C ALA A 479 -23.75 -2.07 3.32
N LEU A 480 -24.63 -1.55 2.48
CA LEU A 480 -25.37 -0.31 2.73
C LEU A 480 -26.78 -0.66 3.19
N ASN A 481 -27.14 -0.23 4.40
CA ASN A 481 -28.44 -0.50 5.00
C ASN A 481 -28.82 -2.01 4.93
N GLY A 482 -27.84 -2.89 5.11
CA GLY A 482 -28.01 -4.35 5.04
C GLY A 482 -27.88 -4.97 3.65
N VAL A 483 -27.67 -4.18 2.59
CA VAL A 483 -27.52 -4.69 1.20
C VAL A 483 -26.07 -4.63 0.76
N GLU A 484 -25.47 -5.78 0.47
CA GLU A 484 -24.09 -5.90 0.00
C GLU A 484 -23.85 -5.15 -1.33
N GLN A 485 -22.73 -4.44 -1.43
CA GLN A 485 -22.29 -3.65 -2.59
C GLN A 485 -20.91 -4.08 -3.13
N GLY A 486 -20.27 -5.07 -2.51
CA GLY A 486 -18.88 -5.47 -2.81
C GLY A 486 -17.84 -4.60 -2.10
N ARG A 487 -16.61 -4.50 -2.64
CA ARG A 487 -15.46 -3.88 -1.95
C ARG A 487 -15.52 -2.35 -1.81
N VAL A 488 -16.33 -1.69 -2.64
CA VAL A 488 -16.49 -0.24 -2.67
C VAL A 488 -17.92 0.06 -3.06
N ALA A 489 -18.61 0.91 -2.30
CA ALA A 489 -19.90 1.43 -2.69
C ALA A 489 -19.79 2.89 -3.12
N ARG A 490 -20.55 3.27 -4.16
CA ARG A 490 -20.64 4.66 -4.64
C ARG A 490 -22.10 5.08 -4.65
N LEU A 491 -22.41 6.21 -4.05
CA LEU A 491 -23.76 6.78 -4.06
C LEU A 491 -23.74 8.30 -3.95
N THR A 492 -24.86 8.93 -4.29
CA THR A 492 -25.16 10.31 -3.88
C THR A 492 -26.10 10.24 -2.69
N LEU A 493 -25.65 10.70 -1.52
CA LEU A 493 -26.46 10.82 -0.32
C LEU A 493 -27.34 12.07 -0.46
N ALA A 494 -28.65 11.95 -0.26
CA ALA A 494 -29.56 13.10 -0.29
C ALA A 494 -29.48 13.93 1.01
N ALA A 495 -29.91 15.20 0.94
CA ALA A 495 -30.01 16.07 2.10
C ALA A 495 -30.87 15.46 3.22
N GLY A 496 -30.35 15.44 4.44
CA GLY A 496 -31.00 14.87 5.63
C GLY A 496 -31.01 13.34 5.70
N GLN A 497 -30.51 12.64 4.67
CA GLN A 497 -30.46 11.19 4.65
C GLN A 497 -29.26 10.69 5.47
N THR A 498 -29.45 9.56 6.15
CA THR A 498 -28.39 8.79 6.78
C THR A 498 -28.17 7.51 5.99
N VAL A 499 -26.92 7.20 5.64
CA VAL A 499 -26.52 5.89 5.16
C VAL A 499 -25.81 5.13 6.28
N HIS A 500 -26.25 3.89 6.53
CA HIS A 500 -25.59 2.98 7.44
C HIS A 500 -24.70 2.01 6.67
N VAL A 501 -23.44 1.94 7.04
CA VAL A 501 -22.44 1.10 6.40
C VAL A 501 -22.02 -0.01 7.35
N GLN A 502 -22.05 -1.25 6.86
CA GLN A 502 -21.57 -2.43 7.57
C GLN A 502 -20.41 -3.06 6.79
N SER A 503 -19.39 -3.51 7.51
CA SER A 503 -18.28 -4.26 6.93
C SER A 503 -18.54 -5.74 7.13
N LEU A 504 -18.86 -6.46 6.05
CA LEU A 504 -19.15 -7.89 6.07
C LEU A 504 -17.90 -8.68 5.63
N GLY A 505 -17.85 -9.96 6.02
CA GLY A 505 -16.82 -10.90 5.55
C GLY A 505 -15.40 -10.41 5.81
N VAL A 506 -15.02 -10.22 7.09
CA VAL A 506 -13.65 -9.80 7.43
C VAL A 506 -12.69 -10.93 7.14
N THR A 507 -12.18 -10.87 5.92
CA THR A 507 -11.13 -11.74 5.44
C THR A 507 -9.82 -10.97 5.59
N ARG A 508 -9.05 -11.17 6.67
CA ARG A 508 -7.70 -10.59 6.74
C ARG A 508 -6.86 -11.17 5.60
N TYR A 509 -6.77 -10.47 4.46
CA TYR A 509 -5.80 -10.80 3.41
C TYR A 509 -4.43 -10.25 3.81
N ARG A 510 -3.86 -10.78 4.89
CA ARG A 510 -2.47 -10.53 5.23
C ARG A 510 -1.74 -11.85 5.24
N SER A 511 -0.61 -11.88 4.54
CA SER A 511 0.40 -12.91 4.74
C SER A 511 0.69 -13.01 6.24
N ASP A 512 0.72 -14.22 6.78
CA ASP A 512 1.17 -14.44 8.16
C ASP A 512 2.70 -14.62 8.16
N THR A 513 3.40 -14.00 9.11
CA THR A 513 4.87 -14.09 9.22
C THR A 513 5.37 -15.53 9.38
N ALA A 514 4.52 -16.46 9.78
CA ALA A 514 4.83 -17.89 9.82
C ALA A 514 5.06 -18.46 8.41
N PHE A 515 4.34 -18.00 7.38
CA PHE A 515 4.60 -18.42 5.99
C PHE A 515 5.98 -17.95 5.54
N ALA A 516 6.30 -16.67 5.76
CA ALA A 516 7.62 -16.12 5.48
C ALA A 516 8.73 -16.89 6.23
N SER A 517 8.48 -17.31 7.46
CA SER A 517 9.43 -18.13 8.23
C SER A 517 9.67 -19.50 7.61
N VAL A 518 8.63 -20.17 7.08
CA VAL A 518 8.77 -21.44 6.35
C VAL A 518 9.54 -21.23 5.04
N TRP A 519 9.20 -20.18 4.29
CA TRP A 519 9.90 -19.84 3.06
C TRP A 519 11.39 -19.53 3.30
N GLN A 520 11.68 -18.69 4.29
CA GLN A 520 13.04 -18.24 4.60
C GLN A 520 13.98 -19.40 4.98
N ARG A 521 13.49 -20.42 5.70
CA ARG A 521 14.32 -21.59 6.06
C ARG A 521 14.77 -22.40 4.85
N ALA A 522 13.90 -22.51 3.84
CA ALA A 522 14.21 -23.27 2.64
C ALA A 522 14.82 -22.37 1.56
N ASP A 523 14.07 -21.43 1.03
CA ASP A 523 14.41 -20.73 -0.21
C ASP A 523 15.11 -19.38 0.02
N GLY A 524 15.11 -18.87 1.25
CA GLY A 524 15.93 -17.71 1.64
C GLY A 524 17.42 -17.85 1.27
N PRO A 525 18.10 -18.97 1.57
CA PRO A 525 19.47 -19.24 1.13
C PRO A 525 19.67 -19.31 -0.39
N VAL A 526 18.67 -19.76 -1.15
CA VAL A 526 18.72 -19.79 -2.62
C VAL A 526 18.63 -18.36 -3.17
N GLN A 527 17.68 -17.57 -2.66
CA GLN A 527 17.52 -16.15 -3.00
C GLN A 527 18.77 -15.33 -2.67
N ALA A 528 19.44 -15.62 -1.55
CA ALA A 528 20.67 -14.97 -1.15
C ALA A 528 21.92 -15.44 -1.92
N GLY A 529 21.80 -16.44 -2.80
CA GLY A 529 22.94 -17.06 -3.50
C GLY A 529 23.84 -17.91 -2.60
N ALA A 530 23.43 -18.17 -1.36
CA ALA A 530 24.15 -18.98 -0.38
C ALA A 530 23.97 -20.49 -0.61
N ALA A 531 22.91 -20.90 -1.33
CA ALA A 531 22.67 -22.29 -1.74
C ALA A 531 22.51 -22.39 -3.27
N ARG A 532 23.16 -23.39 -3.88
CA ARG A 532 23.10 -23.66 -5.33
C ARG A 532 22.21 -24.87 -5.62
N ARG A 533 20.89 -24.68 -5.51
CA ARG A 533 19.86 -25.67 -5.87
C ARG A 533 18.60 -24.98 -6.39
N SER A 534 17.68 -25.75 -6.97
CA SER A 534 16.34 -25.25 -7.35
C SER A 534 15.49 -24.84 -6.13
N TRP A 535 14.46 -24.03 -6.40
CA TRP A 535 13.42 -23.60 -5.44
C TRP A 535 12.59 -24.77 -4.92
N LEU A 536 12.26 -24.73 -3.61
CA LEU A 536 11.34 -25.66 -2.95
C LEU A 536 9.88 -25.16 -3.02
N TRP A 537 9.69 -23.86 -2.85
CA TRP A 537 8.40 -23.18 -2.91
C TRP A 537 8.30 -22.34 -4.19
N GLY A 538 9.34 -21.56 -4.47
CA GLY A 538 9.37 -20.54 -5.53
C GLY A 538 10.02 -19.26 -5.01
N PRO A 539 10.35 -18.29 -5.88
CA PRO A 539 11.05 -17.06 -5.49
C PRO A 539 10.22 -16.15 -4.58
N ALA A 540 8.89 -16.22 -4.65
CA ALA A 540 7.95 -15.45 -3.81
C ALA A 540 6.54 -16.08 -3.89
N PRO A 541 5.62 -15.76 -2.96
CA PRO A 541 4.21 -16.09 -3.14
C PRO A 541 3.61 -15.24 -4.28
N PHE A 542 2.88 -15.88 -5.18
CA PHE A 542 2.18 -15.19 -6.27
C PHE A 542 0.73 -14.82 -5.93
N ARG A 543 0.13 -15.44 -4.90
CA ARG A 543 -1.22 -15.09 -4.42
C ARG A 543 -1.40 -15.41 -2.94
N THR A 544 -1.94 -14.46 -2.19
CA THR A 544 -2.47 -14.67 -0.83
C THR A 544 -3.98 -14.54 -0.89
N THR A 545 -4.70 -15.52 -0.35
CA THR A 545 -6.16 -15.54 -0.40
C THR A 545 -6.71 -16.31 0.79
N ILE A 546 -8.03 -16.31 0.92
CA ILE A 546 -8.72 -17.07 1.95
C ILE A 546 -9.66 -18.04 1.25
N GLU A 547 -9.72 -19.25 1.79
CA GLU A 547 -10.50 -20.35 1.27
C GLU A 547 -11.44 -20.84 2.36
N ARG A 548 -12.66 -21.23 1.97
CA ARG A 548 -13.58 -21.93 2.85
C ARG A 548 -12.89 -23.15 3.47
N TYR A 549 -12.97 -23.27 4.78
CA TYR A 549 -12.55 -24.44 5.53
C TYR A 549 -13.42 -24.60 6.78
N ALA A 550 -14.29 -25.60 6.81
CA ALA A 550 -15.38 -25.70 7.79
C ALA A 550 -14.91 -25.64 9.27
N GLN A 551 -13.77 -26.26 9.58
CA GLN A 551 -13.23 -26.35 10.94
C GLN A 551 -12.28 -25.20 11.30
N SER A 552 -12.03 -24.25 10.40
CA SER A 552 -11.21 -23.06 10.67
C SER A 552 -12.08 -21.96 11.32
N PRO A 553 -11.53 -21.09 12.19
CA PRO A 553 -12.27 -19.94 12.73
C PRO A 553 -12.92 -19.11 11.60
N GLY A 554 -14.23 -18.85 11.72
CA GLY A 554 -14.99 -18.17 10.67
C GLY A 554 -15.29 -19.02 9.42
N SER A 555 -15.07 -20.34 9.47
CA SER A 555 -15.22 -21.27 8.34
C SER A 555 -14.28 -20.95 7.16
N GLU A 556 -13.14 -20.32 7.44
CA GLU A 556 -12.20 -19.78 6.45
C GLU A 556 -10.76 -19.97 6.90
N ARG A 557 -9.86 -20.42 6.01
CA ARG A 557 -8.42 -20.51 6.27
C ARG A 557 -7.63 -19.57 5.37
N LEU A 558 -6.51 -19.05 5.88
CA LEU A 558 -5.58 -18.24 5.11
C LEU A 558 -4.65 -19.13 4.28
N VAL A 559 -4.42 -18.78 3.01
CA VAL A 559 -3.62 -19.57 2.07
C VAL A 559 -2.67 -18.68 1.28
N GLU A 560 -1.44 -19.14 1.06
CA GLU A 560 -0.46 -18.53 0.17
C GLU A 560 0.01 -19.49 -0.91
N TYR A 561 -0.15 -19.09 -2.16
CA TYR A 561 0.28 -19.82 -3.34
C TYR A 561 1.69 -19.41 -3.75
N TYR A 562 2.51 -20.42 -4.03
CA TYR A 562 3.87 -20.34 -4.56
C TYR A 562 3.95 -21.20 -5.83
N ASP A 563 4.97 -21.03 -6.66
CA ASP A 563 5.04 -21.75 -7.95
C ASP A 563 4.93 -23.28 -7.79
N LYS A 564 5.59 -23.83 -6.77
CA LYS A 564 5.65 -25.27 -6.52
C LYS A 564 4.61 -25.76 -5.48
N SER A 565 3.92 -24.86 -4.75
CA SER A 565 3.08 -25.22 -3.58
C SER A 565 1.93 -24.25 -3.32
N ARG A 566 1.13 -24.55 -2.29
CA ARG A 566 0.57 -23.54 -1.40
C ARG A 566 0.84 -23.87 0.08
N MET A 567 0.97 -22.84 0.90
CA MET A 567 0.99 -22.92 2.36
C MET A 567 -0.38 -22.53 2.91
N GLU A 568 -0.76 -23.11 4.04
CA GLU A 568 -2.09 -22.97 4.63
C GLU A 568 -1.99 -22.74 6.14
N LEU A 569 -2.87 -21.87 6.65
CA LEU A 569 -3.05 -21.62 8.08
C LEU A 569 -4.51 -21.88 8.45
N THR A 570 -4.79 -23.11 8.88
CA THR A 570 -6.13 -23.60 9.24
C THR A 570 -6.51 -23.30 10.68
N GLN A 571 -5.54 -23.25 11.61
CA GLN A 571 -5.79 -23.00 13.03
C GLN A 571 -4.94 -21.81 13.51
N PRO A 572 -5.32 -20.56 13.23
CA PRO A 572 -4.51 -19.37 13.53
C PRO A 572 -4.27 -19.15 15.04
N GLY A 573 -5.10 -19.74 15.90
CA GLY A 573 -4.93 -19.70 17.36
C GLY A 573 -4.04 -20.82 17.94
N ALA A 574 -3.50 -21.72 17.11
CA ALA A 574 -2.63 -22.79 17.56
C ALA A 574 -1.21 -22.28 17.91
N ASP A 575 -0.41 -23.13 18.55
CA ASP A 575 0.96 -22.80 18.93
C ASP A 575 1.86 -22.59 17.70
N ARG A 576 2.34 -21.35 17.53
CA ARG A 576 3.16 -20.90 16.40
C ARG A 576 4.55 -21.54 16.35
N ALA A 577 5.02 -22.09 17.46
CA ALA A 577 6.31 -22.80 17.51
C ALA A 577 6.24 -24.19 16.89
N GLN A 578 5.04 -24.75 16.69
CA GLN A 578 4.88 -26.08 16.10
C GLN A 578 5.17 -26.05 14.60
N ARG A 579 5.91 -27.05 14.11
CA ARG A 579 6.23 -27.24 12.68
C ARG A 579 4.99 -27.19 11.79
N TRP A 580 3.91 -27.83 12.25
CA TRP A 580 2.64 -27.97 11.52
C TRP A 580 1.67 -26.82 11.78
N PHE A 581 2.11 -25.74 12.43
CA PHE A 581 1.32 -24.50 12.53
C PHE A 581 0.97 -23.98 11.13
N VAL A 582 1.96 -23.96 10.24
CA VAL A 582 1.76 -23.82 8.79
C VAL A 582 1.78 -25.21 8.18
N THR A 583 0.78 -25.54 7.38
CA THR A 583 0.74 -26.78 6.61
C THR A 583 0.88 -26.50 5.12
N ASN A 584 1.03 -27.57 4.34
CA ASN A 584 1.01 -27.52 2.89
C ASN A 584 -0.16 -28.35 2.38
N GLY A 585 -0.90 -27.80 1.42
CA GLY A 585 -2.04 -28.49 0.84
C GLY A 585 -1.64 -29.81 0.16
N LEU A 586 -2.59 -30.75 0.11
CA LEU A 586 -2.43 -32.05 -0.56
C LEU A 586 -2.66 -31.92 -2.07
N LEU A 587 -1.97 -30.96 -2.70
CA LEU A 587 -2.27 -30.45 -4.03
C LEU A 587 -2.39 -31.55 -5.08
N VAL A 588 -1.42 -32.47 -5.14
CA VAL A 588 -1.39 -33.50 -6.17
C VAL A 588 -2.48 -34.54 -5.92
N LYS A 589 -2.70 -34.93 -4.66
CA LYS A 589 -3.79 -35.83 -4.28
C LYS A 589 -5.15 -35.26 -4.71
N GLU A 590 -5.38 -33.98 -4.48
CA GLU A 590 -6.60 -33.28 -4.88
C GLU A 590 -6.70 -33.14 -6.42
N LEU A 591 -5.61 -32.82 -7.12
CA LEU A 591 -5.58 -32.68 -8.58
C LEU A 591 -5.86 -33.99 -9.32
N VAL A 592 -5.35 -35.13 -8.81
CA VAL A 592 -5.61 -36.45 -9.39
C VAL A 592 -7.04 -36.92 -9.10
N SER A 593 -7.51 -36.74 -7.87
CA SER A 593 -8.83 -37.23 -7.44
C SER A 593 -10.00 -36.34 -7.85
N GLY A 594 -9.74 -35.06 -8.12
CA GLY A 594 -10.75 -34.04 -8.27
C GLY A 594 -11.44 -33.63 -6.96
N ARG A 595 -11.00 -34.13 -5.80
CA ARG A 595 -11.63 -33.86 -4.50
C ARG A 595 -10.96 -32.69 -3.81
N MET A 596 -11.49 -31.49 -3.99
CA MET A 596 -10.95 -30.26 -3.40
C MET A 596 -11.29 -30.18 -1.91
N GLN A 597 -10.30 -30.10 -1.03
CA GLN A 597 -10.56 -30.05 0.41
C GLN A 597 -11.19 -28.71 0.83
N ILE A 598 -12.26 -28.79 1.62
CA ILE A 598 -12.98 -27.64 2.20
C ILE A 598 -13.28 -27.83 3.71
N GLY A 599 -12.70 -28.87 4.31
CA GLY A 599 -12.74 -29.18 5.74
C GLY A 599 -11.93 -30.45 6.04
N ASP A 600 -11.81 -30.82 7.32
CA ASP A 600 -11.02 -31.98 7.77
C ASP A 600 -11.51 -33.29 7.13
N ALA A 601 -12.84 -33.42 6.97
CA ALA A 601 -13.49 -34.55 6.31
C ALA A 601 -14.55 -34.08 5.29
N GLU A 602 -14.33 -32.93 4.66
CA GLU A 602 -15.25 -32.33 3.68
C GLU A 602 -14.54 -31.96 2.38
N TRP A 603 -15.18 -32.29 1.25
CA TRP A 603 -14.64 -32.05 -0.07
C TRP A 603 -15.69 -31.52 -1.04
N GLU A 604 -15.24 -30.70 -1.98
CA GLU A 604 -15.97 -30.33 -3.18
C GLU A 604 -15.46 -31.19 -4.36
N GLN A 605 -16.36 -31.89 -5.05
CA GLN A 605 -16.00 -32.72 -6.20
C GLN A 605 -15.87 -31.86 -7.47
N ARG A 606 -14.77 -32.05 -8.19
CA ARG A 606 -14.47 -31.44 -9.49
C ARG A 606 -13.92 -32.50 -10.45
N ALA A 607 -13.78 -32.13 -11.72
CA ALA A 607 -13.01 -32.94 -12.66
C ALA A 607 -11.52 -32.94 -12.27
N PRO A 608 -10.79 -34.06 -12.38
CA PRO A 608 -9.34 -34.08 -12.23
C PRO A 608 -8.64 -33.08 -13.16
N ALA A 609 -7.45 -32.60 -12.77
CA ALA A 609 -6.73 -31.63 -13.56
C ALA A 609 -6.15 -32.23 -14.85
N SER A 610 -6.28 -31.50 -15.96
CA SER A 610 -5.74 -31.87 -17.27
C SER A 610 -4.35 -31.29 -17.55
N ALA A 611 -3.83 -30.42 -16.66
CA ALA A 611 -2.51 -29.83 -16.84
C ALA A 611 -1.42 -30.91 -16.90
N ALA A 612 -0.53 -30.81 -17.89
CA ALA A 612 0.60 -31.71 -18.05
C ALA A 612 1.45 -31.75 -16.77
N ILE A 613 1.80 -32.96 -16.34
CA ILE A 613 2.46 -33.17 -15.05
C ILE A 613 3.92 -32.71 -15.03
N ALA A 614 4.56 -32.67 -16.20
CA ALA A 614 5.95 -32.30 -16.40
C ALA A 614 6.14 -31.61 -17.76
N GLY A 615 7.18 -30.78 -17.85
CA GLY A 615 7.55 -30.10 -19.10
C GLY A 615 6.88 -28.74 -19.32
N ASP A 616 6.93 -28.29 -20.57
CA ASP A 616 6.48 -26.98 -21.01
C ASP A 616 4.95 -26.82 -20.85
N PRO A 617 4.46 -25.64 -20.45
CA PRO A 617 3.03 -25.38 -20.25
C PRO A 617 2.31 -25.13 -21.59
N ASP A 618 2.45 -26.05 -22.53
CA ASP A 618 1.85 -25.99 -23.87
C ASP A 618 0.79 -27.10 -24.07
N GLY A 619 -0.21 -26.83 -24.91
CA GLY A 619 -1.30 -27.79 -25.18
C GLY A 619 -0.89 -28.97 -26.07
N ALA A 620 0.33 -28.96 -26.61
CA ALA A 620 0.89 -30.02 -27.44
C ALA A 620 1.86 -30.92 -26.66
N ASN A 621 2.03 -30.71 -25.35
CA ASN A 621 2.94 -31.45 -24.50
C ASN A 621 2.39 -32.88 -24.33
N PRO A 622 3.13 -33.92 -24.73
CA PRO A 622 2.64 -35.31 -24.71
C PRO A 622 2.60 -35.91 -23.31
N ALA A 623 3.03 -35.18 -22.28
CA ALA A 623 2.99 -35.66 -20.91
C ALA A 623 1.55 -35.86 -20.41
N PRO A 624 1.29 -36.90 -19.59
CA PRO A 624 -0.01 -37.12 -18.98
C PRO A 624 -0.43 -35.96 -18.08
N GLY A 625 -1.73 -35.69 -18.08
CA GLY A 625 -2.37 -34.86 -17.06
C GLY A 625 -2.54 -35.62 -15.74
N TYR A 626 -2.90 -34.91 -14.67
CA TYR A 626 -3.09 -35.51 -13.35
C TYR A 626 -4.15 -36.63 -13.34
N GLY A 627 -5.25 -36.44 -14.07
CA GLY A 627 -6.32 -37.45 -14.15
C GLY A 627 -5.90 -38.80 -14.75
N ALA A 628 -4.84 -38.83 -15.59
CA ALA A 628 -4.34 -40.06 -16.20
C ALA A 628 -3.75 -41.04 -15.17
N PHE A 629 -3.36 -40.55 -13.99
CA PHE A 629 -2.77 -41.34 -12.92
C PHE A 629 -3.80 -42.01 -12.00
N ALA A 630 -5.11 -41.77 -12.18
CA ALA A 630 -6.15 -42.17 -11.24
C ALA A 630 -6.13 -43.67 -10.86
N ASN A 631 -5.71 -44.55 -11.78
CA ASN A 631 -5.66 -46.01 -11.57
C ASN A 631 -4.32 -46.51 -11.00
N VAL A 632 -3.32 -45.65 -10.85
CA VAL A 632 -1.96 -46.01 -10.42
C VAL A 632 -1.50 -45.24 -9.20
N VAL A 633 -2.43 -44.55 -8.52
CA VAL A 633 -2.16 -43.81 -7.28
C VAL A 633 -2.90 -44.39 -6.08
N SER A 634 -2.29 -44.28 -4.91
CA SER A 634 -2.92 -44.50 -3.62
C SER A 634 -3.57 -43.23 -3.10
N LEU A 635 -4.90 -43.17 -3.12
CA LEU A 635 -5.66 -42.03 -2.57
C LEU A 635 -6.15 -42.32 -1.15
N ASN A 636 -6.45 -43.58 -0.86
CA ASN A 636 -7.00 -44.04 0.42
C ASN A 636 -6.26 -45.29 0.92
N ASN A 637 -4.92 -45.30 0.77
CA ASN A 637 -4.07 -46.45 1.09
C ASN A 637 -4.41 -47.73 0.27
N ASP A 638 -5.04 -47.54 -0.88
CA ASP A 638 -5.28 -48.51 -1.95
C ASP A 638 -4.08 -48.58 -2.89
N GLN A 639 -4.07 -49.46 -3.90
CA GLN A 639 -3.03 -49.49 -4.96
C GLN A 639 -1.56 -49.54 -4.47
N ARG A 640 -1.31 -50.19 -3.33
CA ARG A 640 0.04 -50.36 -2.78
C ARG A 640 0.89 -51.24 -3.71
N ALA A 641 2.15 -50.89 -3.89
CA ALA A 641 3.11 -51.66 -4.67
C ALA A 641 3.87 -52.66 -3.81
N GLU A 642 4.38 -53.73 -4.42
CA GLU A 642 5.32 -54.62 -3.73
C GLU A 642 6.66 -53.90 -3.47
N ARG A 643 7.31 -54.24 -2.35
CA ARG A 643 8.63 -53.72 -2.01
C ARG A 643 9.70 -54.29 -2.96
N ARG A 644 10.37 -53.41 -3.71
CA ARG A 644 11.30 -53.78 -4.80
C ARG A 644 12.67 -53.11 -4.69
N ILE A 645 13.23 -53.00 -3.49
CA ILE A 645 14.55 -52.38 -3.26
C ILE A 645 15.62 -53.07 -4.12
N GLY A 646 16.41 -52.27 -4.83
CA GLY A 646 17.46 -52.72 -5.76
C GLY A 646 16.99 -52.95 -7.20
N ALA A 647 15.68 -53.01 -7.44
CA ALA A 647 15.11 -53.23 -8.77
C ALA A 647 15.27 -52.01 -9.70
N ASP A 648 15.24 -52.28 -11.00
CA ASP A 648 15.27 -51.26 -12.05
C ASP A 648 13.91 -50.63 -12.28
N VAL A 649 13.87 -49.30 -12.46
CA VAL A 649 12.65 -48.58 -12.81
C VAL A 649 12.44 -48.60 -14.32
N THR A 650 11.49 -49.42 -14.74
CA THR A 650 11.15 -49.68 -16.16
C THR A 650 9.72 -49.28 -16.50
N ALA A 651 8.88 -49.05 -15.48
CA ALA A 651 7.49 -48.69 -15.67
C ALA A 651 7.35 -47.39 -16.47
N THR A 652 6.38 -47.35 -17.37
CA THR A 652 6.05 -46.20 -18.21
C THR A 652 4.57 -45.86 -18.08
N ILE A 653 4.22 -44.61 -18.34
CA ILE A 653 2.83 -44.14 -18.45
C ILE A 653 2.71 -43.12 -19.58
N ASP A 654 1.69 -43.28 -20.42
CA ASP A 654 1.38 -42.37 -21.53
C ASP A 654 0.27 -41.36 -21.20
N ALA A 655 -0.03 -40.46 -22.14
CA ALA A 655 -1.05 -39.43 -21.97
C ALA A 655 -2.47 -39.96 -21.70
N SER A 656 -2.75 -41.21 -22.08
CA SER A 656 -4.04 -41.88 -21.84
C SER A 656 -4.13 -42.55 -20.47
N GLY A 657 -3.02 -42.58 -19.72
CA GLY A 657 -2.93 -43.31 -18.45
C GLY A 657 -2.62 -44.80 -18.64
N THR A 658 -2.24 -45.22 -19.85
CA THR A 658 -1.87 -46.61 -20.12
C THR A 658 -0.45 -46.87 -19.60
N THR A 659 -0.31 -47.90 -18.78
CA THR A 659 0.98 -48.31 -18.23
C THR A 659 1.69 -49.32 -19.13
N GLY A 660 3.02 -49.30 -19.11
CA GLY A 660 3.86 -50.25 -19.84
C GLY A 660 5.23 -50.41 -19.20
N ASN A 661 6.16 -51.06 -19.89
CA ASN A 661 7.55 -51.20 -19.44
C ASN A 661 8.53 -50.91 -20.58
N ASN A 662 9.63 -50.23 -20.28
CA ASN A 662 10.70 -49.95 -21.23
C ASN A 662 12.09 -50.14 -20.60
N LEU A 663 12.76 -51.24 -20.97
CA LEU A 663 14.12 -51.55 -20.51
C LEU A 663 15.18 -50.55 -21.00
N GLY A 664 14.93 -49.85 -22.11
CA GLY A 664 15.85 -48.85 -22.65
C GLY A 664 15.97 -47.58 -21.81
N LEU A 665 15.10 -47.40 -20.81
CA LEU A 665 15.11 -46.26 -19.89
C LEU A 665 15.77 -46.57 -18.54
N VAL A 666 16.25 -47.80 -18.35
CA VAL A 666 16.94 -48.22 -17.12
C VAL A 666 18.19 -47.39 -16.92
N ARG A 667 18.34 -46.85 -15.70
CA ARG A 667 19.50 -46.05 -15.30
C ARG A 667 19.94 -46.44 -13.89
N PRO A 668 21.25 -46.49 -13.61
CA PRO A 668 21.74 -46.73 -12.25
C PRO A 668 21.17 -45.76 -11.22
N GLU A 669 20.98 -44.49 -11.60
CA GLU A 669 20.45 -43.42 -10.76
C GLU A 669 18.97 -43.63 -10.40
N THR A 670 18.22 -44.38 -11.19
CA THR A 670 16.78 -44.59 -10.97
C THR A 670 16.46 -45.91 -10.28
N LYS A 671 17.44 -46.74 -9.93
CA LYS A 671 17.21 -47.96 -9.14
C LYS A 671 16.47 -47.65 -7.84
N ILE A 672 15.56 -48.55 -7.43
CA ILE A 672 14.81 -48.38 -6.19
C ILE A 672 15.77 -48.45 -5.00
N ALA A 673 15.76 -47.42 -4.16
CA ALA A 673 16.63 -47.31 -2.99
C ALA A 673 15.88 -47.43 -1.66
N ALA A 674 14.60 -47.04 -1.64
CA ALA A 674 13.78 -47.06 -0.45
C ALA A 674 12.33 -47.47 -0.78
N TYR A 675 11.57 -47.77 0.26
CA TYR A 675 10.15 -48.10 0.19
C TYR A 675 9.45 -47.44 1.38
N ASP A 676 8.40 -46.66 1.11
CA ASP A 676 7.59 -46.03 2.14
C ASP A 676 6.43 -46.95 2.54
N GLU A 677 6.34 -47.29 3.83
CA GLU A 677 5.31 -48.19 4.35
C GLU A 677 3.95 -47.50 4.56
N ASN A 678 3.89 -46.17 4.62
CA ASN A 678 2.64 -45.44 4.94
C ASN A 678 1.61 -45.63 3.82
N LEU A 679 2.01 -45.37 2.57
CA LEU A 679 1.16 -45.59 1.39
C LEU A 679 1.67 -46.69 0.46
N GLY A 680 2.80 -47.32 0.77
CA GLY A 680 3.26 -48.54 0.11
C GLY A 680 3.84 -48.31 -1.29
N HIS A 681 4.80 -47.40 -1.43
CA HIS A 681 5.44 -47.07 -2.72
C HIS A 681 6.95 -47.06 -2.66
N ASN A 682 7.56 -47.48 -3.76
CA ASN A 682 9.00 -47.51 -3.96
C ASN A 682 9.54 -46.12 -4.32
N LEU A 683 10.74 -45.80 -3.85
CA LEU A 683 11.42 -44.53 -4.09
C LEU A 683 12.73 -44.78 -4.85
N PRO A 684 12.91 -44.20 -6.05
CA PRO A 684 14.15 -44.34 -6.81
C PRO A 684 15.28 -43.55 -6.16
N SER A 685 16.52 -44.02 -6.32
CA SER A 685 17.69 -43.49 -5.60
C SER A 685 17.92 -41.99 -5.83
N VAL A 686 17.63 -41.52 -7.05
CA VAL A 686 17.75 -40.11 -7.42
C VAL A 686 16.78 -39.22 -6.65
N PHE A 687 15.52 -39.64 -6.47
CA PHE A 687 14.53 -38.89 -5.68
C PHE A 687 14.78 -39.03 -4.18
N TRP A 688 15.11 -40.23 -3.71
CA TRP A 688 15.44 -40.43 -2.30
C TRP A 688 16.60 -39.54 -1.85
N ARG A 689 17.70 -39.52 -2.60
CA ARG A 689 18.85 -38.66 -2.33
C ARG A 689 18.50 -37.18 -2.39
N TYR A 690 17.67 -36.77 -3.35
CA TYR A 690 17.25 -35.38 -3.47
C TYR A 690 16.41 -34.93 -2.26
N MET A 691 15.39 -35.70 -1.88
CA MET A 691 14.49 -35.37 -0.77
C MET A 691 15.21 -35.33 0.58
N THR A 692 16.08 -36.31 0.83
CA THR A 692 16.83 -36.42 2.09
C THR A 692 17.99 -35.42 2.23
N ALA A 693 18.34 -34.72 1.15
CA ALA A 693 19.33 -33.64 1.16
C ALA A 693 18.72 -32.24 1.36
N LEU A 694 17.39 -32.12 1.47
CA LEU A 694 16.73 -30.83 1.66
C LEU A 694 16.94 -30.28 3.07
N PRO A 695 16.92 -28.94 3.23
CA PRO A 695 17.06 -28.30 4.54
C PRO A 695 15.80 -28.43 5.42
N ASP A 696 14.71 -28.97 4.89
CA ASP A 696 13.46 -29.18 5.61
C ASP A 696 13.03 -30.66 5.54
N ASP A 697 12.12 -31.05 6.43
CA ASP A 697 11.60 -32.41 6.47
C ASP A 697 10.90 -32.76 5.15
N TRP A 698 11.28 -33.90 4.55
CA TRP A 698 10.76 -34.26 3.23
C TRP A 698 9.27 -34.61 3.30
N VAL A 699 8.78 -35.20 4.39
CA VAL A 699 7.35 -35.47 4.54
C VAL A 699 6.57 -34.16 4.60
N PHE A 700 7.07 -33.16 5.34
CA PHE A 700 6.50 -31.81 5.36
C PHE A 700 6.41 -31.19 3.96
N ALA A 701 7.46 -31.31 3.14
CA ALA A 701 7.51 -30.73 1.80
C ALA A 701 6.68 -31.49 0.75
N PHE A 702 6.79 -32.82 0.70
CA PHE A 702 6.23 -33.66 -0.38
C PHE A 702 4.95 -34.40 0.03
N GLY A 703 4.78 -34.71 1.32
CA GLY A 703 3.87 -35.77 1.76
C GLY A 703 4.39 -37.15 1.39
N TYR A 704 3.57 -38.19 1.57
CA TYR A 704 3.97 -39.55 1.22
C TYR A 704 3.91 -39.78 -0.30
N PRO A 705 4.75 -40.67 -0.86
CA PRO A 705 4.61 -41.08 -2.25
C PRO A 705 3.24 -41.73 -2.45
N ILE A 706 2.55 -41.36 -3.52
CA ILE A 706 1.24 -41.93 -3.88
C ILE A 706 1.30 -42.77 -5.15
N SER A 707 2.42 -42.79 -5.88
CA SER A 707 2.61 -43.62 -7.07
C SER A 707 3.98 -44.28 -7.07
N GLU A 708 4.12 -45.35 -7.85
CA GLU A 708 5.42 -45.84 -8.29
C GLU A 708 6.12 -44.80 -9.20
N PRO A 709 7.46 -44.78 -9.27
CA PRO A 709 8.19 -43.96 -10.23
C PRO A 709 7.98 -44.50 -11.65
N MET A 710 7.53 -43.64 -12.57
CA MET A 710 7.19 -44.03 -13.94
C MET A 710 7.81 -43.09 -14.96
N TRP A 711 8.26 -43.64 -16.09
CA TRP A 711 8.75 -42.85 -17.21
C TRP A 711 7.61 -42.37 -18.11
N THR A 712 7.68 -41.13 -18.55
CA THR A 712 6.77 -40.58 -19.55
C THR A 712 7.54 -39.72 -20.55
N THR A 713 6.92 -39.39 -21.69
CA THR A 713 7.48 -38.43 -22.65
C THR A 713 6.92 -37.05 -22.31
N ALA A 714 7.79 -36.06 -22.13
CA ALA A 714 7.39 -34.68 -21.88
C ALA A 714 8.17 -33.73 -22.80
N ARG A 715 7.50 -32.66 -23.23
CA ARG A 715 8.12 -31.54 -23.96
C ARG A 715 8.92 -30.70 -22.96
N VAL A 716 10.24 -30.59 -23.10
CA VAL A 716 11.09 -29.77 -22.21
C VAL A 716 11.98 -28.88 -23.06
N GLY A 717 11.76 -27.56 -23.00
CA GLY A 717 12.49 -26.60 -23.83
C GLY A 717 12.23 -26.83 -25.32
N GLY A 718 10.98 -27.12 -25.69
CA GLY A 718 10.55 -27.37 -27.06
C GLY A 718 10.93 -28.75 -27.64
N THR A 719 11.54 -29.63 -26.85
CA THR A 719 11.97 -30.97 -27.31
C THR A 719 11.33 -32.07 -26.49
N ASP A 720 10.78 -33.09 -27.14
CA ASP A 720 10.24 -34.29 -26.47
C ASP A 720 11.36 -35.16 -25.91
N LYS A 721 11.31 -35.45 -24.61
CA LYS A 721 12.32 -36.21 -23.88
C LYS A 721 11.68 -37.18 -22.89
N PRO A 722 12.34 -38.32 -22.58
CA PRO A 722 11.90 -39.18 -21.49
C PRO A 722 12.18 -38.52 -20.14
N VAL A 723 11.15 -38.40 -19.31
CA VAL A 723 11.19 -37.83 -17.97
C VAL A 723 10.64 -38.86 -16.99
N LEU A 724 11.39 -39.16 -15.93
CA LEU A 724 10.88 -39.97 -14.83
C LEU A 724 10.05 -39.08 -13.92
N VAL A 725 8.83 -39.49 -13.59
CA VAL A 725 7.92 -38.76 -12.70
C VAL A 725 7.50 -39.63 -11.53
N GLN A 726 7.32 -39.01 -10.37
CA GLN A 726 6.68 -39.65 -9.22
C GLN A 726 5.79 -38.65 -8.50
N LEU A 727 4.57 -39.09 -8.17
CA LEU A 727 3.59 -38.30 -7.45
C LEU A 727 3.71 -38.57 -5.95
N PHE A 728 3.64 -37.48 -5.19
CA PHE A 728 3.52 -37.45 -3.74
C PHE A 728 2.25 -36.69 -3.39
N GLU A 729 1.75 -36.77 -2.16
CA GLU A 729 0.47 -36.14 -1.81
C GLU A 729 0.44 -34.63 -2.11
N ARG A 730 1.55 -33.92 -1.89
CA ARG A 730 1.66 -32.46 -2.01
C ARG A 730 2.38 -32.01 -3.28
N ARG A 731 3.17 -32.88 -3.92
CA ARG A 731 4.18 -32.51 -4.93
C ARG A 731 4.42 -33.59 -5.97
N ILE A 732 5.03 -33.17 -7.07
CA ILE A 732 5.60 -34.07 -8.08
C ILE A 732 7.09 -33.84 -8.14
N LEU A 733 7.84 -34.94 -8.18
CA LEU A 733 9.25 -34.94 -8.55
C LEU A 733 9.40 -35.44 -9.99
N THR A 734 10.30 -34.79 -10.72
CA THR A 734 10.68 -35.14 -12.08
C THR A 734 12.18 -35.36 -12.13
N TYR A 735 12.63 -36.31 -12.95
CA TYR A 735 14.04 -36.50 -13.27
C TYR A 735 14.22 -36.55 -14.78
N THR A 736 15.01 -35.61 -15.31
CA THR A 736 15.30 -35.48 -16.74
C THR A 736 16.78 -35.77 -16.98
N PRO A 737 17.12 -36.95 -17.54
CA PRO A 737 18.49 -37.29 -17.89
C PRO A 737 19.05 -36.27 -18.90
N GLY A 738 20.21 -35.70 -18.60
CA GLY A 738 20.89 -34.74 -19.48
C GLY A 738 20.67 -33.26 -19.13
N ASN A 739 19.86 -32.94 -18.12
CA ASN A 739 19.86 -31.61 -17.51
C ASN A 739 21.23 -31.32 -16.84
N PRO A 740 21.60 -30.04 -16.65
CA PRO A 740 22.83 -29.68 -15.94
C PRO A 740 22.88 -30.27 -14.54
N ARG A 741 24.09 -30.59 -14.06
CA ARG A 741 24.29 -31.15 -12.72
C ARG A 741 23.72 -30.24 -11.64
N GLY A 742 22.88 -30.79 -10.76
CA GLY A 742 22.13 -30.07 -9.73
C GLY A 742 20.72 -29.65 -10.17
N PHE A 743 20.36 -29.88 -11.43
CA PHE A 743 19.05 -29.58 -12.03
C PHE A 743 18.45 -30.80 -12.73
N GLU A 744 18.99 -32.00 -12.52
CA GLU A 744 18.41 -33.22 -13.06
C GLU A 744 17.10 -33.57 -12.37
N VAL A 745 16.94 -33.21 -11.10
CA VAL A 745 15.70 -33.35 -10.34
C VAL A 745 15.04 -32.00 -10.16
N GLU A 746 13.79 -31.90 -10.60
CA GLU A 746 12.99 -30.69 -10.49
C GLU A 746 11.61 -31.01 -9.92
N MET A 747 11.00 -30.00 -9.30
CA MET A 747 9.61 -30.06 -8.87
C MET A 747 8.69 -29.50 -9.95
N GLY A 748 7.53 -30.12 -10.16
CA GLY A 748 6.49 -29.52 -11.00
C GLY A 748 5.98 -28.19 -10.42
N ASN A 749 5.48 -27.29 -11.27
CA ASN A 749 4.83 -26.04 -10.85
C ASN A 749 3.41 -26.28 -10.31
N VAL A 750 3.29 -27.21 -9.35
CA VAL A 750 2.01 -27.73 -8.87
C VAL A 750 1.16 -26.64 -8.22
N GLY A 751 1.77 -25.62 -7.62
CA GLY A 751 1.03 -24.49 -7.05
C GLY A 751 0.32 -23.67 -8.12
N GLN A 752 0.96 -23.44 -9.27
CA GLN A 752 0.34 -22.79 -10.43
C GLN A 752 -0.77 -23.67 -11.03
N HIS A 753 -0.52 -24.98 -11.18
CA HIS A 753 -1.51 -25.93 -11.72
C HIS A 753 -2.75 -25.99 -10.83
N TYR A 754 -2.55 -26.07 -9.51
CA TYR A 754 -3.64 -26.11 -8.53
C TYR A 754 -4.43 -24.82 -8.52
N HIS A 755 -3.76 -23.66 -8.54
CA HIS A 755 -4.44 -22.38 -8.63
C HIS A 755 -5.34 -22.31 -9.87
N ARG A 756 -4.81 -22.67 -11.04
CA ARG A 756 -5.59 -22.70 -12.30
C ARG A 756 -6.77 -23.64 -12.21
N TRP A 757 -6.58 -24.85 -11.67
CA TRP A 757 -7.63 -25.84 -11.51
C TRP A 757 -8.74 -25.40 -10.55
N ARG A 758 -8.37 -24.75 -9.44
CA ARG A 758 -9.32 -24.25 -8.43
C ARG A 758 -10.11 -23.04 -8.91
N TYR A 759 -9.44 -22.09 -9.57
CA TYR A 759 -10.02 -20.77 -9.87
C TYR A 759 -10.37 -20.54 -11.35
N GLY A 760 -9.98 -21.43 -12.26
CA GLY A 760 -10.32 -21.37 -13.67
C GLY A 760 -9.43 -20.47 -14.54
N TYR A 761 -8.41 -19.82 -13.96
CA TYR A 761 -7.47 -18.96 -14.69
C TYR A 761 -6.04 -19.11 -14.15
N ALA A 762 -5.05 -18.91 -15.01
CA ALA A 762 -3.65 -18.92 -14.59
C ALA A 762 -3.29 -17.62 -13.86
N PRO A 763 -2.37 -17.66 -12.87
CA PRO A 763 -2.05 -16.49 -12.07
C PRO A 763 -1.49 -15.29 -12.86
N TRP A 764 -0.96 -15.51 -14.08
CA TRP A 764 -0.50 -14.44 -15.00
C TRP A 764 -1.57 -13.91 -15.95
N GLU A 765 -2.77 -14.51 -16.00
CA GLU A 765 -3.88 -14.09 -16.88
C GLU A 765 -4.79 -13.04 -16.22
N GLY A 766 -4.73 -12.88 -14.89
CA GLY A 766 -5.52 -11.91 -14.13
C GLY A 766 -4.94 -10.49 -14.05
N ALA A 767 -3.95 -10.17 -14.88
CA ALA A 767 -3.20 -8.90 -14.86
C ALA A 767 -3.69 -7.85 -15.88
N ASN A 768 -4.94 -7.96 -16.35
CA ASN A 768 -5.55 -6.99 -17.26
C ASN A 768 -6.59 -6.11 -16.55
#